data_AF-Q756U5-F1
#
_entry.id   AF-Q756U5-F1
#
_cell.length_a   1.000
_cell.length_b   1.000
_cell.length_c   1.000
_cell.angle_alpha   90.00
_cell.angle_beta   90.00
_cell.angle_gamma   90.00
#
_symmetry.space_group_name_H-M   'P 1'
#
loop_
_entity.id
_entity.type
_entity.pdbx_description
1 polymer ?
#
loop_
_entity_poly.entity_id
_entity_poly.type
_entity_poly.pdbx_seq_one_letter_code
_entity_poly.pdbx_strand_id
1 'polypeptide(L)'
;MATNENLVDETNPLLPRPNTFAERQVLAAGARPRTNSVASLLARGRSNTIDSLRTTYAVVRRHRTGFAFILFVTFLVYCAFVLAFLPSTSISRDFRRLHFAKVTKDEAYRLFVTSLLWENYAKGHMRHIASKNHPAGDSRALKYTMRELRAYGLNPVCETYYPYFNTPIRTEVSIWTNGLEAEKLSTWEDVLDQSQSTNISVAGFHGYSADGDVTAAYVYCGYGSAEEYFYLLQNGIQLAGKVHIVREGRLHPGQKIRYAEAYGAVGVITYSDSCDDGNVTTVHGYAPYPFGPAAHPSRLRRDSVLFSNEIPGDPTTPGSVPWSPRTRRQLMNARVPRIPSVPISEREASKLLKLLNGKGVRVGLGGNTKGFDYHSGPSDSNVQVRVLNRQNYGMHAITNVIAEVPGILKDQEVVIGANRDSWAVGAGESASATSILLEIARGLGAARKKGWKPLRSIKLISWDGEELGLLGSTSHGAAHNTSISDKTIAYFNLGNPVTGTDFECEAHPLVAGHLLDASKATNFKEKFSDTLYDYWRNQSNLSIASPVSSSSYATFQHHLGVPSAECRFVNNRKDDAIHHGHSSYDTYTWMEKLLDPDYELHNTLAMFVGLSALMLAENELVPFRTTDYMIELWRIYEDLHQPLKKAFLHNEEVCVLYSALSSQLQLAAFHTAVSFDAFTASVRSKTIVDYPWWKLREKLRIYNNLTSSNRRMKLLDRIFIKQLGLAGRPWMKHTVFAPAGNNCANCTMLPGLSEAIHAKDANSTIKWLKSLSTQVDRVISLLTV
;
A
#
# COMPACT_ATOMS: atom_id res chain seq x y z
N MET A 1 -70.53 8.87 16.32
CA MET A 1 -70.42 9.53 17.65
C MET A 1 -69.57 10.78 17.40
N ALA A 2 -70.13 11.97 17.16
CA ALA A 2 -71.00 12.79 18.02
C ALA A 2 -70.25 13.25 19.29
N THR A 3 -70.16 14.54 19.67
CA THR A 3 -70.71 15.81 19.10
C THR A 3 -70.00 17.01 19.77
N ASN A 4 -70.01 18.18 19.11
CA ASN A 4 -70.12 19.59 19.57
C ASN A 4 -69.68 20.04 21.00
N GLU A 5 -69.41 21.32 21.36
CA GLU A 5 -69.10 22.64 20.75
C GLU A 5 -69.42 23.69 21.86
N ASN A 6 -68.76 24.87 21.91
CA ASN A 6 -69.25 26.15 22.52
C ASN A 6 -69.46 26.25 24.08
N LEU A 7 -69.46 27.40 24.78
CA LEU A 7 -69.14 28.85 24.56
C LEU A 7 -69.10 29.57 25.96
N VAL A 8 -68.37 30.71 26.11
CA VAL A 8 -68.75 31.92 26.94
C VAL A 8 -68.76 31.79 28.50
N ASP A 9 -68.51 32.80 29.37
CA ASP A 9 -68.43 34.29 29.26
C ASP A 9 -67.34 34.99 30.15
N GLU A 10 -67.44 36.34 30.22
CA GLU A 10 -66.66 37.43 30.86
C GLU A 10 -66.86 37.80 32.37
N THR A 11 -66.00 38.76 32.81
CA THR A 11 -66.23 39.92 33.73
C THR A 11 -65.59 39.98 35.15
N ASN A 12 -65.04 41.17 35.41
CA ASN A 12 -64.45 41.72 36.64
C ASN A 12 -65.53 42.09 37.67
N PRO A 13 -65.24 42.20 38.99
CA PRO A 13 -65.12 43.58 39.55
C PRO A 13 -64.29 43.82 40.85
N LEU A 14 -63.72 45.03 40.90
CA LEU A 14 -63.70 46.05 42.00
C LEU A 14 -63.00 45.87 43.39
N LEU A 15 -62.08 46.82 43.62
CA LEU A 15 -61.78 47.67 44.80
C LEU A 15 -62.60 47.54 46.12
N PRO A 16 -61.95 47.94 47.25
CA PRO A 16 -62.61 48.76 48.25
C PRO A 16 -61.89 50.09 48.62
N ARG A 17 -62.71 51.06 49.03
CA ARG A 17 -62.46 52.37 49.71
C ARG A 17 -63.75 52.68 50.50
N PRO A 18 -63.82 53.71 51.37
CA PRO A 18 -62.84 54.30 52.28
C PRO A 18 -63.41 54.33 53.74
N ASN A 19 -62.82 55.09 54.66
CA ASN A 19 -63.60 55.83 55.68
C ASN A 19 -62.85 57.06 56.22
N THR A 20 -63.60 58.02 56.76
CA THR A 20 -63.23 59.43 57.02
C THR A 20 -63.28 59.82 58.50
N PHE A 21 -62.47 60.79 58.94
CA PHE A 21 -62.74 61.87 59.94
C PHE A 21 -61.40 62.67 60.05
N ALA A 22 -61.24 63.92 59.57
CA ALA A 22 -61.81 65.22 59.94
C ALA A 22 -61.11 65.91 61.15
N GLU A 23 -60.32 66.97 60.89
CA GLU A 23 -60.37 68.26 61.63
C GLU A 23 -59.62 69.42 60.93
N ARG A 24 -59.76 70.66 61.42
CA ARG A 24 -59.41 71.94 60.75
C ARG A 24 -58.24 72.69 61.39
N GLN A 25 -57.43 73.38 60.58
CA GLN A 25 -56.90 74.78 60.74
C GLN A 25 -56.08 75.10 59.46
N VAL A 26 -56.33 76.11 58.60
CA VAL A 26 -56.53 77.58 58.69
C VAL A 26 -55.25 78.38 58.36
N LEU A 27 -55.30 79.14 57.24
CA LEU A 27 -54.36 80.19 56.75
C LEU A 27 -52.93 79.74 56.32
N ALA A 28 -52.25 80.35 55.34
CA ALA A 28 -52.52 81.56 54.53
C ALA A 28 -52.10 81.40 53.05
N ALA A 29 -52.49 82.34 52.18
CA ALA A 29 -52.20 82.34 50.74
C ALA A 29 -51.03 83.27 50.34
N GLY A 30 -50.28 82.90 49.29
CA GLY A 30 -49.20 83.70 48.71
C GLY A 30 -48.99 83.48 47.21
N ALA A 31 -49.30 84.52 46.43
CA ALA A 31 -49.12 84.75 44.98
C ALA A 31 -48.45 83.72 44.04
N ARG A 32 -49.06 83.53 42.86
CA ARG A 32 -48.43 82.98 41.63
C ARG A 32 -47.43 83.99 41.02
N PRO A 33 -46.56 83.53 40.10
CA PRO A 33 -46.81 83.92 38.70
C PRO A 33 -46.76 82.75 37.70
N ARG A 34 -47.42 82.94 36.55
CA ARG A 34 -47.42 82.02 35.40
C ARG A 34 -46.22 82.28 34.49
N THR A 35 -45.52 81.23 34.04
CA THR A 35 -45.01 81.11 32.66
C THR A 35 -44.80 79.64 32.27
N ASN A 36 -45.70 79.10 31.45
CA ASN A 36 -45.44 77.89 30.66
C ASN A 36 -45.25 78.31 29.20
N SER A 37 -44.19 77.84 28.55
CA SER A 37 -44.07 77.89 27.08
C SER A 37 -43.37 76.63 26.59
N VAL A 38 -44.04 75.90 25.69
CA VAL A 38 -43.56 74.64 25.09
C VAL A 38 -42.25 74.84 24.29
N ALA A 39 -42.00 76.06 23.80
CA ALA A 39 -40.73 76.40 23.14
C ALA A 39 -39.50 76.23 24.05
N SER A 40 -39.65 76.42 25.37
CA SER A 40 -38.56 76.24 26.34
C SER A 40 -38.16 74.77 26.55
N LEU A 41 -39.08 73.83 26.27
CA LEU A 41 -38.87 72.39 26.41
C LEU A 41 -38.09 71.82 25.22
N LEU A 42 -38.42 72.25 24.00
CA LEU A 42 -37.72 71.81 22.78
C LEU A 42 -36.32 72.41 22.63
N ALA A 43 -36.09 73.65 23.09
CA ALA A 43 -34.76 74.26 23.09
C ALA A 43 -33.79 73.56 24.07
N ARG A 44 -34.27 73.21 25.28
CA ARG A 44 -33.48 72.49 26.30
C ARG A 44 -33.10 71.07 25.90
N GLY A 45 -33.84 70.45 24.98
CA GLY A 45 -33.58 69.08 24.49
C GLY A 45 -32.33 68.93 23.61
N ARG A 46 -31.84 70.01 22.97
CA ARG A 46 -30.66 69.97 22.08
C ARG A 46 -29.43 70.69 22.61
N SER A 47 -29.57 71.79 23.38
CA SER A 47 -28.38 72.46 23.95
C SER A 47 -27.73 71.59 25.02
N ASN A 48 -28.52 70.97 25.91
CA ASN A 48 -28.00 70.13 26.98
C ASN A 48 -27.17 68.94 26.48
N THR A 49 -27.45 68.40 25.29
CA THR A 49 -26.63 67.32 24.69
C THR A 49 -25.31 67.83 24.13
N ILE A 50 -25.31 68.98 23.46
CA ILE A 50 -24.10 69.56 22.85
C ILE A 50 -23.19 70.17 23.92
N ASP A 51 -23.75 70.84 24.92
CA ASP A 51 -22.98 71.38 26.05
C ASP A 51 -22.53 70.28 27.02
N SER A 52 -23.30 69.19 27.18
CA SER A 52 -22.81 67.97 27.84
C SER A 52 -21.61 67.38 27.08
N LEU A 53 -21.71 67.19 25.77
CA LEU A 53 -20.59 66.67 24.96
C LEU A 53 -19.39 67.62 24.95
N ARG A 54 -19.58 68.95 24.91
CA ARG A 54 -18.51 69.95 25.02
C ARG A 54 -17.86 69.97 26.41
N THR A 55 -18.63 69.87 27.49
CA THR A 55 -18.09 69.82 28.85
C THR A 55 -17.37 68.49 29.11
N THR A 56 -17.93 67.35 28.68
CA THR A 56 -17.23 66.05 28.72
C THR A 56 -15.94 66.10 27.90
N TYR A 57 -15.96 66.66 26.68
CA TYR A 57 -14.76 66.83 25.85
C TYR A 57 -13.73 67.76 26.49
N ALA A 58 -14.15 68.86 27.12
CA ALA A 58 -13.26 69.78 27.83
C ALA A 58 -12.63 69.13 29.08
N VAL A 59 -13.40 68.34 29.84
CA VAL A 59 -12.92 67.58 31.00
C VAL A 59 -11.94 66.48 30.56
N VAL A 60 -12.27 65.71 29.52
CA VAL A 60 -11.36 64.70 28.94
C VAL A 60 -10.11 65.34 28.34
N ARG A 61 -10.18 66.55 27.78
CA ARG A 61 -9.01 67.31 27.31
C ARG A 61 -8.14 67.82 28.47
N ARG A 62 -8.76 68.21 29.61
CA ARG A 62 -8.06 68.68 30.83
C ARG A 62 -7.42 67.54 31.61
N HIS A 63 -8.00 66.35 31.59
CA HIS A 63 -7.50 65.14 32.25
C HIS A 63 -7.06 64.07 31.23
N ARG A 64 -6.55 64.46 30.05
CA ARG A 64 -6.23 63.54 28.95
C ARG A 64 -5.30 62.40 29.35
N THR A 65 -4.31 62.69 30.20
CA THR A 65 -3.37 61.72 30.77
C THR A 65 -4.06 60.78 31.76
N GLY A 66 -4.87 61.30 32.68
CA GLY A 66 -5.63 60.50 33.65
C GLY A 66 -6.69 59.60 33.00
N PHE A 67 -7.40 60.09 31.98
CA PHE A 67 -8.37 59.30 31.22
C PHE A 67 -7.69 58.20 30.39
N ALA A 68 -6.57 58.50 29.72
CA ALA A 68 -5.75 57.50 29.04
C ALA A 68 -5.18 56.45 30.02
N PHE A 69 -4.76 56.87 31.22
CA PHE A 69 -4.31 55.97 32.27
C PHE A 69 -5.44 55.04 32.77
N ILE A 70 -6.65 55.57 33.00
CA ILE A 70 -7.80 54.76 33.40
C ILE A 70 -8.17 53.75 32.30
N LEU A 71 -8.18 54.16 31.03
CA LEU A 71 -8.40 53.24 29.90
C LEU A 71 -7.30 52.17 29.78
N PHE A 72 -6.04 52.53 30.04
CA PHE A 72 -4.94 51.58 30.07
C PHE A 72 -5.06 50.58 31.23
N VAL A 73 -5.44 51.05 32.43
CA VAL A 73 -5.67 50.18 33.60
C VAL A 73 -6.87 49.26 33.39
N THR A 74 -8.01 49.75 32.86
CA THR A 74 -9.15 48.87 32.56
C THR A 74 -8.84 47.90 31.43
N PHE A 75 -8.05 48.29 30.42
CA PHE A 75 -7.52 47.37 29.41
C PHE A 75 -6.61 46.30 30.04
N LEU A 76 -5.70 46.66 30.94
CA LEU A 76 -4.86 45.69 31.65
C LEU A 76 -5.67 44.74 32.54
N VAL A 77 -6.67 45.23 33.27
CA VAL A 77 -7.58 44.39 34.08
C VAL A 77 -8.40 43.47 33.18
N TYR A 78 -8.89 43.95 32.05
CA TYR A 78 -9.58 43.13 31.05
C TYR A 78 -8.65 42.06 30.46
N CYS A 79 -7.41 42.41 30.09
CA CYS A 79 -6.42 41.44 29.62
C CYS A 79 -6.07 40.42 30.71
N ALA A 80 -5.90 40.83 31.96
CA ALA A 80 -5.64 39.92 33.08
C ALA A 80 -6.83 38.98 33.34
N PHE A 81 -8.06 39.47 33.21
CA PHE A 81 -9.28 38.66 33.28
C PHE A 81 -9.36 37.66 32.13
N VAL A 82 -9.18 38.11 30.88
CA VAL A 82 -9.18 37.24 29.68
C VAL A 82 -8.07 36.18 29.77
N LEU A 83 -6.90 36.53 30.30
CA LEU A 83 -5.83 35.57 30.58
C LEU A 83 -6.21 34.60 31.71
N ALA A 84 -6.74 35.08 32.84
CA ALA A 84 -7.14 34.22 33.95
C ALA A 84 -8.21 33.17 33.55
N PHE A 85 -9.11 33.54 32.65
CA PHE A 85 -10.18 32.67 32.12
C PHE A 85 -9.86 32.05 30.75
N LEU A 86 -8.61 32.14 30.26
CA LEU A 86 -8.23 31.53 29.00
C LEU A 86 -8.24 29.99 29.16
N PRO A 87 -9.02 29.24 28.35
CA PRO A 87 -9.26 27.83 28.62
C PRO A 87 -7.96 27.01 28.54
N SER A 88 -7.81 26.07 29.47
CA SER A 88 -6.77 25.04 29.36
C SER A 88 -6.95 24.26 28.06
N THR A 89 -5.85 23.91 27.41
CA THR A 89 -5.86 23.21 26.12
C THR A 89 -4.71 22.23 26.01
N SER A 90 -4.98 21.09 25.39
CA SER A 90 -3.98 20.10 25.01
C SER A 90 -3.27 20.50 23.73
N ILE A 91 -2.07 19.94 23.51
CA ILE A 91 -1.26 20.23 22.32
C ILE A 91 -1.96 19.76 21.05
N SER A 92 -2.59 18.58 21.10
CA SER A 92 -3.44 18.07 20.01
C SER A 92 -4.54 19.08 19.63
N ARG A 93 -5.24 19.63 20.64
CA ARG A 93 -6.33 20.59 20.43
C ARG A 93 -5.82 21.94 19.91
N ASP A 94 -4.72 22.45 20.45
CA ASP A 94 -4.09 23.70 19.99
C ASP A 94 -3.64 23.58 18.53
N PHE A 95 -2.95 22.49 18.19
CA PHE A 95 -2.45 22.24 16.84
C PHE A 95 -3.61 22.22 15.81
N ARG A 96 -4.67 21.47 16.09
CA ARG A 96 -5.86 21.42 15.22
C ARG A 96 -6.57 22.78 15.11
N ARG A 97 -6.67 23.53 16.21
CA ARG A 97 -7.27 24.89 16.24
C ARG A 97 -6.48 25.91 15.42
N LEU A 98 -5.15 25.94 15.57
CA LEU A 98 -4.26 26.86 14.83
C LEU A 98 -4.36 26.67 13.30
N HIS A 99 -4.66 25.45 12.85
CA HIS A 99 -4.84 25.13 11.42
C HIS A 99 -6.31 25.11 10.96
N PHE A 100 -7.23 25.59 11.80
CA PHE A 100 -8.68 25.67 11.56
C PHE A 100 -9.29 24.31 11.16
N ALA A 101 -8.79 23.20 11.71
CA ALA A 101 -9.36 21.87 11.55
C ALA A 101 -10.54 21.72 12.53
N LYS A 102 -11.77 21.69 11.98
CA LYS A 102 -13.01 21.58 12.78
C LYS A 102 -13.41 20.13 13.08
N VAL A 103 -13.17 19.24 12.12
CA VAL A 103 -13.52 17.81 12.21
C VAL A 103 -12.55 17.12 13.17
N THR A 104 -13.09 16.39 14.15
CA THR A 104 -12.27 15.58 15.07
C THR A 104 -11.74 14.33 14.38
N LYS A 105 -10.75 13.68 15.00
CA LYS A 105 -10.22 12.39 14.54
C LYS A 105 -11.32 11.33 14.39
N ASP A 106 -12.17 11.20 15.41
CA ASP A 106 -13.21 10.16 15.45
C ASP A 106 -14.36 10.49 14.47
N GLU A 107 -14.66 11.77 14.26
CA GLU A 107 -15.55 12.21 13.18
C GLU A 107 -14.97 11.91 11.79
N ALA A 108 -13.67 12.11 11.57
CA ALA A 108 -13.02 11.81 10.30
C ALA A 108 -13.09 10.31 9.98
N TYR A 109 -12.80 9.45 10.97
CA TYR A 109 -12.93 8.01 10.84
C TYR A 109 -14.37 7.60 10.56
N ARG A 110 -15.33 8.12 11.32
CA ARG A 110 -16.75 7.84 11.12
C ARG A 110 -17.21 8.26 9.74
N LEU A 111 -16.86 9.47 9.28
CA LEU A 111 -17.21 9.96 7.94
C LEU A 111 -16.63 9.08 6.83
N PHE A 112 -15.37 8.64 6.98
CA PHE A 112 -14.72 7.71 6.06
C PHE A 112 -15.47 6.38 6.01
N VAL A 113 -15.61 5.70 7.15
CA VAL A 113 -16.24 4.36 7.24
C VAL A 113 -17.71 4.38 6.84
N THR A 114 -18.52 5.34 7.31
CA THR A 114 -19.94 5.39 6.95
C THR A 114 -20.16 5.66 5.46
N SER A 115 -19.24 6.37 4.79
CA SER A 115 -19.36 6.58 3.35
C SER A 115 -19.12 5.30 2.53
N LEU A 116 -18.31 4.38 3.06
CA LEU A 116 -18.01 3.07 2.47
C LEU A 116 -19.07 2.02 2.83
N LEU A 117 -19.63 2.06 4.05
CA LEU A 117 -20.69 1.14 4.48
C LEU A 117 -22.09 1.46 3.90
N TRP A 118 -22.37 2.70 3.51
CA TRP A 118 -23.69 3.06 2.96
C TRP A 118 -23.80 2.92 1.45
N GLU A 119 -22.67 3.03 0.75
CA GLU A 119 -22.58 2.93 -0.70
C GLU A 119 -21.25 2.25 -1.04
N ASN A 120 -21.30 1.21 -1.89
CA ASN A 120 -20.13 0.49 -2.37
C ASN A 120 -20.10 0.60 -3.91
N TYR A 121 -19.12 1.34 -4.45
CA TYR A 121 -18.98 1.54 -5.90
C TYR A 121 -17.91 0.62 -6.53
N ALA A 122 -17.28 -0.27 -5.76
CA ALA A 122 -16.23 -1.17 -6.26
C ALA A 122 -16.71 -2.00 -7.48
N LYS A 123 -17.96 -2.49 -7.46
CA LYS A 123 -18.60 -3.19 -8.59
C LYS A 123 -18.63 -2.36 -9.88
N GLY A 124 -18.90 -1.06 -9.76
CA GLY A 124 -18.94 -0.13 -10.89
C GLY A 124 -17.55 0.19 -11.43
N HIS A 125 -16.58 0.39 -10.53
CA HIS A 125 -15.17 0.57 -10.87
C HIS A 125 -14.60 -0.66 -11.57
N MET A 126 -14.83 -1.85 -11.02
CA MET A 126 -14.42 -3.15 -11.56
C MET A 126 -14.94 -3.34 -12.98
N ARG A 127 -16.27 -3.32 -13.16
CA ARG A 127 -16.90 -3.51 -14.47
C ARG A 127 -16.42 -2.48 -15.50
N HIS A 128 -16.08 -1.26 -15.09
CA HIS A 128 -15.54 -0.28 -16.03
C HIS A 128 -14.11 -0.63 -16.46
N ILE A 129 -13.19 -0.84 -15.51
CA ILE A 129 -11.79 -1.12 -15.80
C ILE A 129 -11.68 -2.45 -16.56
N ALA A 130 -12.19 -3.53 -15.98
CA ALA A 130 -12.19 -4.90 -16.53
C ALA A 130 -13.20 -5.14 -17.68
N SER A 131 -13.74 -4.10 -18.34
CA SER A 131 -14.58 -4.28 -19.55
C SER A 131 -13.79 -4.56 -20.83
N LYS A 132 -12.49 -4.23 -20.84
CA LYS A 132 -11.59 -4.30 -22.00
C LYS A 132 -10.18 -4.58 -21.52
N ASN A 133 -9.31 -5.07 -22.39
CA ASN A 133 -7.88 -5.14 -22.11
C ASN A 133 -7.31 -3.75 -21.74
N HIS A 134 -6.46 -3.66 -20.73
CA HIS A 134 -5.77 -2.44 -20.30
C HIS A 134 -4.27 -2.69 -20.01
N PRO A 135 -3.45 -2.89 -21.05
CA PRO A 135 -2.01 -3.04 -20.89
C PRO A 135 -1.35 -1.72 -20.47
N ALA A 136 -0.06 -1.79 -20.13
CA ALA A 136 0.75 -0.63 -19.76
C ALA A 136 0.61 0.52 -20.77
N GLY A 137 0.27 1.71 -20.28
CA GLY A 137 -0.04 2.89 -21.09
C GLY A 137 -1.48 3.02 -21.59
N ASP A 138 -2.45 2.20 -21.15
CA ASP A 138 -3.86 2.35 -21.57
C ASP A 138 -4.45 3.72 -21.19
N SER A 139 -4.78 4.48 -22.23
CA SER A 139 -5.37 5.82 -22.08
C SER A 139 -6.80 5.81 -21.53
N ARG A 140 -7.54 4.69 -21.64
CA ARG A 140 -8.92 4.58 -21.14
C ARG A 140 -8.92 4.43 -19.62
N ALA A 141 -8.21 3.45 -19.08
CA ALA A 141 -8.05 3.27 -17.64
C ALA A 141 -7.46 4.53 -16.99
N LEU A 142 -6.43 5.14 -17.60
CA LEU A 142 -5.87 6.43 -17.17
C LEU A 142 -6.95 7.53 -17.05
N LYS A 143 -7.74 7.77 -18.11
CA LYS A 143 -8.80 8.79 -18.12
C LYS A 143 -9.90 8.49 -17.09
N TYR A 144 -10.23 7.22 -16.88
CA TYR A 144 -11.19 6.80 -15.86
C TYR A 144 -10.71 7.17 -14.46
N THR A 145 -9.52 6.69 -14.07
CA THR A 145 -8.94 6.95 -12.75
C THR A 145 -8.80 8.46 -12.48
N MET A 146 -8.35 9.24 -13.46
CA MET A 146 -8.32 10.71 -13.34
C MET A 146 -9.70 11.35 -13.13
N ARG A 147 -10.76 10.83 -13.76
CA ARG A 147 -12.11 11.38 -13.66
C ARG A 147 -12.71 11.10 -12.29
N GLU A 148 -12.63 9.86 -11.81
CA GLU A 148 -13.19 9.47 -10.51
C GLU A 148 -12.49 10.19 -9.36
N LEU A 149 -11.15 10.26 -9.37
CA LEU A 149 -10.38 11.05 -8.39
C LEU A 149 -10.81 12.53 -8.35
N ARG A 150 -11.11 13.14 -9.50
CA ARG A 150 -11.66 14.52 -9.57
C ARG A 150 -13.09 14.62 -9.04
N ALA A 151 -13.96 13.66 -9.35
CA ALA A 151 -15.34 13.61 -8.86
C ALA A 151 -15.41 13.51 -7.32
N TYR A 152 -14.44 12.82 -6.72
CA TYR A 152 -14.27 12.73 -5.27
C TYR A 152 -13.64 13.99 -4.65
N GLY A 153 -13.27 14.99 -5.45
CA GLY A 153 -12.75 16.28 -4.98
C GLY A 153 -11.24 16.28 -4.69
N LEU A 154 -10.50 15.34 -5.29
CA LEU A 154 -9.03 15.33 -5.27
C LEU A 154 -8.48 15.98 -6.55
N ASN A 155 -7.20 16.38 -6.48
CA ASN A 155 -6.49 17.01 -7.60
C ASN A 155 -5.44 16.05 -8.18
N PRO A 156 -5.83 15.09 -9.05
CA PRO A 156 -4.88 14.15 -9.64
C PRO A 156 -3.97 14.83 -10.67
N VAL A 157 -2.67 14.53 -10.58
CA VAL A 157 -1.59 14.92 -11.49
C VAL A 157 -1.08 13.69 -12.21
N CYS A 158 -0.73 13.82 -13.49
CA CYS A 158 -0.08 12.76 -14.27
C CYS A 158 1.44 12.92 -14.21
N GLU A 159 2.14 11.79 -14.08
CA GLU A 159 3.59 11.71 -14.23
C GLU A 159 3.93 10.64 -15.26
N THR A 160 4.47 11.06 -16.41
CA THR A 160 4.70 10.20 -17.58
C THR A 160 6.17 9.83 -17.70
N TYR A 161 6.42 8.55 -17.95
CA TYR A 161 7.73 7.98 -18.21
C TYR A 161 7.75 7.22 -19.52
N TYR A 162 8.95 6.96 -20.04
CA TYR A 162 9.17 6.26 -21.29
C TYR A 162 10.11 5.07 -21.08
N PRO A 163 9.67 3.98 -20.44
CA PRO A 163 10.44 2.74 -20.37
C PRO A 163 10.64 2.09 -21.74
N TYR A 164 11.63 1.20 -21.83
CA TYR A 164 11.86 0.35 -22.99
C TYR A 164 11.38 -1.08 -22.70
N PHE A 165 10.42 -1.58 -23.49
CA PHE A 165 9.85 -2.93 -23.34
C PHE A 165 9.32 -3.47 -24.69
N ASN A 166 8.88 -4.73 -24.73
CA ASN A 166 8.34 -5.39 -25.91
C ASN A 166 6.82 -5.50 -25.93
N THR A 167 6.28 -5.53 -27.15
CA THR A 167 4.90 -5.96 -27.45
C THR A 167 4.94 -7.15 -28.41
N PRO A 168 4.03 -8.14 -28.28
CA PRO A 168 4.05 -9.33 -29.11
C PRO A 168 3.63 -9.02 -30.55
N ILE A 169 4.39 -9.55 -31.53
CA ILE A 169 3.99 -9.55 -32.94
C ILE A 169 3.37 -10.91 -33.28
N ARG A 170 4.05 -12.01 -32.94
CA ARG A 170 3.62 -13.38 -33.23
C ARG A 170 4.30 -14.38 -32.30
N THR A 171 3.52 -15.20 -31.61
CA THR A 171 4.01 -16.34 -30.82
C THR A 171 3.40 -17.63 -31.33
N GLU A 172 4.24 -18.62 -31.65
CA GLU A 172 3.79 -19.94 -32.11
C GLU A 172 4.65 -21.04 -31.50
N VAL A 173 4.01 -22.15 -31.17
CA VAL A 173 4.67 -23.40 -30.78
C VAL A 173 4.13 -24.51 -31.68
N SER A 174 5.01 -25.32 -32.28
CA SER A 174 4.59 -26.49 -33.05
C SER A 174 5.50 -27.69 -32.80
N ILE A 175 4.93 -28.90 -32.83
CA ILE A 175 5.64 -30.17 -32.75
C ILE A 175 6.07 -30.55 -34.18
N TRP A 176 7.34 -30.88 -34.34
CA TRP A 176 7.97 -31.24 -35.61
C TRP A 176 8.42 -32.68 -35.57
N THR A 177 8.08 -33.47 -36.59
CA THR A 177 8.47 -34.88 -36.71
C THR A 177 9.12 -35.12 -38.05
N ASN A 178 10.31 -35.73 -38.06
CA ASN A 178 11.13 -35.97 -39.26
C ASN A 178 11.39 -34.69 -40.09
N GLY A 179 11.47 -33.52 -39.44
CA GLY A 179 11.70 -32.23 -40.10
C GLY A 179 10.46 -31.58 -40.73
N LEU A 180 9.25 -32.10 -40.49
CA LEU A 180 7.98 -31.52 -40.94
C LEU A 180 7.14 -31.08 -39.73
N GLU A 181 6.37 -30.00 -39.88
CA GLU A 181 5.39 -29.57 -38.87
C GLU A 181 4.26 -30.61 -38.77
N ALA A 182 4.17 -31.29 -37.62
CA ALA A 182 3.23 -32.39 -37.38
C ALA A 182 1.97 -31.92 -36.64
N GLU A 183 2.11 -31.04 -35.65
CA GLU A 183 0.98 -30.41 -34.96
C GLU A 183 1.33 -28.98 -34.52
N LYS A 184 0.42 -28.03 -34.74
CA LYS A 184 0.53 -26.67 -34.22
C LYS A 184 -0.25 -26.54 -32.91
N LEU A 185 0.41 -26.03 -31.87
CA LEU A 185 -0.17 -25.84 -30.55
C LEU A 185 -0.78 -24.44 -30.41
N SER A 186 -1.88 -24.33 -29.66
CA SER A 186 -2.49 -23.02 -29.40
C SER A 186 -1.64 -22.18 -28.44
N THR A 187 -1.23 -21.00 -28.88
CA THR A 187 -0.71 -19.92 -28.03
C THR A 187 -1.82 -18.95 -27.58
N TRP A 188 -3.09 -19.31 -27.76
CA TRP A 188 -4.26 -18.50 -27.43
C TRP A 188 -5.20 -19.25 -26.48
N GLU A 189 -5.91 -18.48 -25.67
CA GLU A 189 -6.94 -18.96 -24.76
C GLU A 189 -8.29 -18.96 -25.47
N ASP A 190 -9.11 -19.99 -25.29
CA ASP A 190 -10.44 -20.09 -25.88
C ASP A 190 -11.33 -18.93 -25.42
N VAL A 191 -11.98 -18.25 -26.36
CA VAL A 191 -12.90 -17.13 -26.08
C VAL A 191 -14.21 -17.67 -25.46
N LEU A 192 -14.74 -16.99 -24.45
CA LEU A 192 -15.97 -17.41 -23.75
C LEU A 192 -17.05 -16.34 -23.90
N ASP A 193 -18.17 -16.64 -24.55
CA ASP A 193 -19.25 -15.68 -24.80
C ASP A 193 -20.23 -15.54 -23.61
N GLN A 194 -19.72 -15.23 -22.41
CA GLN A 194 -20.55 -14.95 -21.23
C GLN A 194 -20.75 -13.45 -20.95
N SER A 195 -19.76 -12.61 -21.24
CA SER A 195 -19.81 -11.16 -21.03
C SER A 195 -18.73 -10.42 -21.84
N GLN A 196 -18.65 -9.09 -21.71
CA GLN A 196 -17.60 -8.30 -22.35
C GLN A 196 -16.20 -8.62 -21.82
N SER A 197 -16.05 -9.00 -20.54
CA SER A 197 -14.74 -9.37 -20.01
C SER A 197 -14.25 -10.73 -20.52
N THR A 198 -15.17 -11.65 -20.83
CA THR A 198 -14.83 -13.01 -21.24
C THR A 198 -14.68 -13.16 -22.77
N ASN A 199 -15.17 -12.19 -23.55
CA ASN A 199 -14.96 -12.08 -25.01
C ASN A 199 -13.64 -11.36 -25.36
N ILE A 200 -12.58 -11.62 -24.59
CA ILE A 200 -11.25 -11.05 -24.75
C ILE A 200 -10.27 -12.22 -24.69
N SER A 201 -9.44 -12.36 -25.72
CA SER A 201 -8.31 -13.29 -25.72
C SER A 201 -7.08 -12.57 -26.24
N VAL A 202 -5.97 -12.73 -25.54
CA VAL A 202 -4.67 -12.15 -25.87
C VAL A 202 -3.73 -13.29 -26.26
N ALA A 203 -2.73 -13.05 -27.12
CA ALA A 203 -1.70 -14.07 -27.36
C ALA A 203 -0.93 -14.39 -26.07
N GLY A 204 -0.49 -15.62 -25.88
CA GLY A 204 0.50 -15.99 -24.87
C GLY A 204 1.88 -15.49 -25.27
N PHE A 205 2.48 -14.69 -24.40
CA PHE A 205 3.86 -14.18 -24.54
C PHE A 205 4.41 -13.80 -23.17
N HIS A 206 5.73 -13.59 -23.09
CA HIS A 206 6.36 -13.01 -21.92
C HIS A 206 6.92 -11.60 -22.20
N GLY A 207 6.75 -10.68 -21.25
CA GLY A 207 7.47 -9.41 -21.22
C GLY A 207 8.97 -9.66 -21.05
N TYR A 208 9.80 -8.91 -21.76
CA TYR A 208 11.25 -9.02 -21.83
C TYR A 208 11.82 -10.33 -22.40
N SER A 209 11.00 -11.13 -23.10
CA SER A 209 11.47 -12.31 -23.84
C SER A 209 12.25 -11.95 -25.11
N ALA A 210 13.28 -12.71 -25.46
CA ALA A 210 14.09 -12.44 -26.65
C ALA A 210 13.35 -12.82 -27.94
N ASP A 211 13.58 -12.04 -29.01
CA ASP A 211 13.11 -12.39 -30.36
C ASP A 211 13.88 -13.61 -30.88
N GLY A 212 13.19 -14.60 -31.44
CA GLY A 212 13.81 -15.83 -31.91
C GLY A 212 12.87 -16.78 -32.62
N ASP A 213 13.46 -17.71 -33.38
CA ASP A 213 12.79 -18.81 -34.06
C ASP A 213 13.72 -20.02 -33.96
N VAL A 214 13.40 -20.96 -33.06
CA VAL A 214 14.26 -22.11 -32.74
C VAL A 214 13.47 -23.40 -32.87
N THR A 215 14.05 -24.41 -33.52
CA THR A 215 13.50 -25.77 -33.59
C THR A 215 14.55 -26.74 -33.07
N ALA A 216 14.23 -27.46 -32.01
CA ALA A 216 15.17 -28.39 -31.38
C ALA A 216 14.44 -29.54 -30.65
N ALA A 217 15.18 -30.59 -30.29
CA ALA A 217 14.72 -31.54 -29.29
C ALA A 217 14.44 -30.83 -27.95
N TYR A 218 13.62 -31.43 -27.09
CA TYR A 218 13.18 -30.79 -25.85
C TYR A 218 13.32 -31.70 -24.63
N VAL A 219 13.31 -31.06 -23.45
CA VAL A 219 13.40 -31.68 -22.12
C VAL A 219 12.40 -31.04 -21.17
N TYR A 220 11.86 -31.82 -20.22
CA TYR A 220 11.07 -31.31 -19.10
C TYR A 220 11.98 -31.04 -17.90
N CYS A 221 11.87 -29.83 -17.32
CA CYS A 221 12.81 -29.33 -16.32
C CYS A 221 12.16 -29.03 -14.96
N GLY A 222 11.00 -29.61 -14.65
CA GLY A 222 10.30 -29.35 -13.40
C GLY A 222 9.86 -27.89 -13.30
N TYR A 223 10.00 -27.28 -12.12
CA TYR A 223 9.81 -25.84 -11.91
C TYR A 223 11.01 -24.99 -12.38
N GLY A 224 12.07 -25.62 -12.91
CA GLY A 224 13.27 -24.95 -13.41
C GLY A 224 14.20 -24.44 -12.31
N SER A 225 14.20 -25.08 -11.13
CA SER A 225 15.10 -24.73 -10.04
C SER A 225 16.54 -25.20 -10.29
N ALA A 226 17.51 -24.60 -9.58
CA ALA A 226 18.92 -24.99 -9.68
C ALA A 226 19.12 -26.45 -9.24
N GLU A 227 18.36 -26.90 -8.24
CA GLU A 227 18.35 -28.27 -7.72
C GLU A 227 17.77 -29.25 -8.75
N GLU A 228 16.69 -28.89 -9.44
CA GLU A 228 16.09 -29.71 -10.51
C GLU A 228 17.03 -29.83 -11.72
N TYR A 229 17.67 -28.73 -12.14
CA TYR A 229 18.68 -28.77 -13.19
C TYR A 229 19.92 -29.58 -12.81
N PHE A 230 20.39 -29.46 -11.56
CA PHE A 230 21.48 -30.26 -11.04
C PHE A 230 21.12 -31.76 -10.99
N TYR A 231 19.91 -32.10 -10.54
CA TYR A 231 19.40 -33.48 -10.57
C TYR A 231 19.38 -34.06 -11.99
N LEU A 232 18.92 -33.29 -12.99
CA LEU A 232 18.93 -33.72 -14.40
C LEU A 232 20.35 -34.00 -14.91
N LEU A 233 21.30 -33.12 -14.60
CA LEU A 233 22.72 -33.33 -14.97
C LEU A 233 23.34 -34.55 -14.28
N GLN A 234 23.07 -34.76 -13.00
CA GLN A 234 23.55 -35.95 -12.26
C GLN A 234 23.03 -37.26 -12.85
N ASN A 235 21.82 -37.25 -13.43
CA ASN A 235 21.23 -38.40 -14.12
C ASN A 235 21.60 -38.47 -15.63
N GLY A 236 22.59 -37.70 -16.08
CA GLY A 236 23.11 -37.76 -17.45
C GLY A 236 22.19 -37.17 -18.52
N ILE A 237 21.17 -36.39 -18.14
CA ILE A 237 20.23 -35.78 -19.10
C ILE A 237 20.93 -34.65 -19.85
N GLN A 238 21.03 -34.76 -21.17
CA GLN A 238 21.67 -33.75 -22.01
C GLN A 238 20.75 -32.53 -22.19
N LEU A 239 20.98 -31.46 -21.41
CA LEU A 239 20.19 -30.23 -21.46
C LEU A 239 20.57 -29.31 -22.65
N ALA A 240 21.86 -29.02 -22.82
CA ALA A 240 22.32 -28.02 -23.78
C ALA A 240 21.84 -28.28 -25.22
N GLY A 241 21.49 -27.19 -25.92
CA GLY A 241 21.02 -27.22 -27.31
C GLY A 241 19.54 -27.59 -27.47
N LYS A 242 18.75 -27.59 -26.40
CA LYS A 242 17.34 -28.03 -26.40
C LYS A 242 16.37 -26.94 -25.97
N VAL A 243 15.09 -27.13 -26.30
CA VAL A 243 14.01 -26.34 -25.70
C VAL A 243 13.69 -26.92 -24.32
N HIS A 244 13.70 -26.07 -23.30
CA HIS A 244 13.36 -26.47 -21.93
C HIS A 244 11.87 -26.21 -21.68
N ILE A 245 11.13 -27.20 -21.20
CA ILE A 245 9.75 -27.06 -20.77
C ILE A 245 9.74 -26.91 -19.26
N VAL A 246 9.26 -25.77 -18.77
CA VAL A 246 9.31 -25.40 -17.36
C VAL A 246 7.90 -25.15 -16.84
N ARG A 247 7.55 -25.79 -15.72
CA ARG A 247 6.30 -25.59 -15.00
C ARG A 247 6.30 -24.24 -14.28
N GLU A 248 5.18 -23.52 -14.29
CA GLU A 248 5.03 -22.25 -13.57
C GLU A 248 5.06 -22.38 -12.05
N GLY A 249 5.21 -21.26 -11.33
CA GLY A 249 5.20 -21.21 -9.86
C GLY A 249 6.54 -21.52 -9.18
N ARG A 250 6.59 -21.42 -7.85
CA ARG A 250 7.78 -21.51 -6.95
C ARG A 250 8.89 -20.48 -7.14
N LEU A 251 9.24 -20.13 -8.37
CA LEU A 251 10.30 -19.20 -8.73
C LEU A 251 9.75 -18.06 -9.59
N HIS A 252 10.36 -16.87 -9.48
CA HIS A 252 10.06 -15.75 -10.37
C HIS A 252 10.29 -16.15 -11.85
N PRO A 253 9.40 -15.82 -12.80
CA PRO A 253 9.50 -16.25 -14.20
C PRO A 253 10.85 -15.93 -14.85
N GLY A 254 11.33 -14.69 -14.69
CA GLY A 254 12.67 -14.30 -15.17
C GLY A 254 13.80 -15.20 -14.65
N GLN A 255 13.70 -15.69 -13.41
CA GLN A 255 14.70 -16.60 -12.83
C GLN A 255 14.68 -17.98 -13.49
N LYS A 256 13.50 -18.51 -13.83
CA LYS A 256 13.35 -19.77 -14.56
C LYS A 256 14.07 -19.72 -15.91
N ILE A 257 13.85 -18.62 -16.67
CA ILE A 257 14.48 -18.44 -17.98
C ILE A 257 16.00 -18.22 -17.81
N ARG A 258 16.43 -17.50 -16.78
CA ARG A 258 17.86 -17.29 -16.47
C ARG A 258 18.60 -18.59 -16.18
N TYR A 259 17.98 -19.51 -15.42
CA TYR A 259 18.54 -20.84 -15.21
C TYR A 259 18.52 -21.67 -16.50
N ALA A 260 17.43 -21.66 -17.27
CA ALA A 260 17.37 -22.35 -18.57
C ALA A 260 18.50 -21.89 -19.51
N GLU A 261 18.73 -20.58 -19.64
CA GLU A 261 19.85 -19.99 -20.40
C GLU A 261 21.21 -20.47 -19.86
N ALA A 262 21.41 -20.46 -18.54
CA ALA A 262 22.65 -20.91 -17.91
C ALA A 262 22.95 -22.41 -18.12
N TYR A 263 21.91 -23.25 -18.24
CA TYR A 263 22.03 -24.69 -18.57
C TYR A 263 21.97 -25.00 -20.08
N GLY A 264 22.06 -23.96 -20.93
CA GLY A 264 22.24 -24.11 -22.38
C GLY A 264 20.97 -24.34 -23.18
N ALA A 265 19.80 -23.95 -22.66
CA ALA A 265 18.55 -23.93 -23.44
C ALA A 265 18.69 -23.01 -24.66
N VAL A 266 18.06 -23.39 -25.77
CA VAL A 266 17.92 -22.52 -26.96
C VAL A 266 16.56 -21.80 -27.02
N GLY A 267 15.60 -22.24 -26.21
CA GLY A 267 14.30 -21.62 -26.02
C GLY A 267 13.57 -22.25 -24.84
N VAL A 268 12.52 -21.60 -24.35
CA VAL A 268 11.74 -22.07 -23.20
C VAL A 268 10.25 -22.09 -23.52
N ILE A 269 9.57 -23.15 -23.11
CA ILE A 269 8.10 -23.21 -23.07
C ILE A 269 7.71 -23.25 -21.60
N THR A 270 6.75 -22.40 -21.19
CA THR A 270 6.18 -22.50 -19.84
C THR A 270 4.71 -22.89 -19.87
N TYR A 271 4.25 -23.53 -18.80
CA TYR A 271 2.84 -23.91 -18.63
C TYR A 271 2.46 -24.02 -17.15
N SER A 272 1.20 -23.79 -16.84
CA SER A 272 0.65 -23.97 -15.49
C SER A 272 0.03 -25.36 -15.37
N ASP A 273 0.56 -26.20 -14.48
CA ASP A 273 0.01 -27.53 -14.17
C ASP A 273 -1.03 -27.42 -13.05
N SER A 274 -2.18 -28.08 -13.23
CA SER A 274 -3.33 -27.94 -12.33
C SER A 274 -3.12 -28.54 -10.94
N CYS A 275 -1.99 -29.20 -10.63
CA CYS A 275 -1.68 -29.61 -9.26
C CYS A 275 -1.16 -28.46 -8.38
N ASP A 276 -0.77 -27.30 -8.95
CA ASP A 276 -0.46 -26.10 -8.14
C ASP A 276 -1.74 -25.38 -7.67
N ASP A 277 -2.89 -25.64 -8.30
CA ASP A 277 -4.21 -25.09 -7.95
C ASP A 277 -4.80 -25.73 -6.66
N GLY A 278 -4.16 -26.77 -6.11
CA GLY A 278 -4.58 -27.41 -4.86
C GLY A 278 -5.75 -28.38 -5.03
N ASN A 279 -6.80 -28.22 -4.22
CA ASN A 279 -7.94 -29.15 -4.23
C ASN A 279 -8.94 -28.88 -5.37
N VAL A 280 -9.08 -27.64 -5.83
CA VAL A 280 -10.16 -27.25 -6.76
C VAL A 280 -9.75 -27.51 -8.21
N THR A 281 -9.71 -28.79 -8.58
CA THR A 281 -9.21 -29.27 -9.88
C THR A 281 -10.19 -30.22 -10.56
N THR A 282 -10.05 -30.38 -11.88
CA THR A 282 -10.86 -31.34 -12.66
C THR A 282 -10.58 -32.81 -12.27
N VAL A 283 -9.39 -33.10 -11.74
CA VAL A 283 -9.02 -34.43 -11.21
C VAL A 283 -9.84 -34.78 -9.97
N HIS A 284 -10.20 -33.77 -9.16
CA HIS A 284 -11.08 -33.93 -7.99
C HIS A 284 -12.57 -33.74 -8.33
N GLY A 285 -12.95 -33.74 -9.61
CA GLY A 285 -14.33 -33.70 -10.07
C GLY A 285 -14.96 -32.31 -10.21
N TYR A 286 -14.21 -31.23 -9.96
CA TYR A 286 -14.71 -29.87 -10.17
C TYR A 286 -14.81 -29.54 -11.66
N ALA A 287 -15.93 -28.94 -12.08
CA ALA A 287 -16.07 -28.44 -13.43
C ALA A 287 -15.11 -27.24 -13.67
N PRO A 288 -14.51 -27.12 -14.86
CA PRO A 288 -13.65 -25.98 -15.20
C PRO A 288 -14.46 -24.70 -15.41
N TYR A 289 -13.83 -23.56 -15.16
CA TYR A 289 -14.34 -22.25 -15.55
C TYR A 289 -14.69 -22.23 -17.05
N PRO A 290 -15.87 -21.74 -17.48
CA PRO A 290 -16.80 -20.90 -16.71
C PRO A 290 -18.02 -21.65 -16.17
N PHE A 291 -17.98 -22.98 -16.12
CA PHE A 291 -19.07 -23.84 -15.60
C PHE A 291 -18.83 -24.32 -14.17
N GLY A 292 -17.63 -24.11 -13.63
CA GLY A 292 -17.30 -24.37 -12.24
C GLY A 292 -16.02 -23.65 -11.79
N PRO A 293 -15.52 -23.99 -10.59
CA PRO A 293 -14.48 -23.23 -9.90
C PRO A 293 -13.05 -23.64 -10.26
N ALA A 294 -12.83 -24.73 -11.01
CA ALA A 294 -11.49 -25.17 -11.41
C ALA A 294 -10.93 -24.36 -12.60
N ALA A 295 -9.62 -24.36 -12.78
CA ALA A 295 -8.98 -23.71 -13.93
C ALA A 295 -9.53 -24.20 -15.28
N HIS A 296 -9.66 -23.30 -16.27
CA HIS A 296 -10.03 -23.68 -17.63
C HIS A 296 -8.85 -24.38 -18.33
N PRO A 297 -9.02 -25.49 -19.07
CA PRO A 297 -7.90 -26.24 -19.65
C PRO A 297 -7.03 -25.47 -20.64
N SER A 298 -7.56 -24.41 -21.27
CA SER A 298 -6.77 -23.51 -22.12
C SER A 298 -6.20 -22.28 -21.38
N ARG A 299 -6.29 -22.20 -20.04
CA ARG A 299 -5.64 -21.15 -19.24
C ARG A 299 -4.14 -21.16 -19.52
N LEU A 300 -3.59 -20.01 -19.90
CA LEU A 300 -2.15 -19.79 -19.96
C LEU A 300 -1.79 -18.54 -19.15
N ARG A 301 -0.59 -18.53 -18.57
CA ARG A 301 -0.09 -17.42 -17.77
C ARG A 301 0.85 -16.56 -18.61
N ARG A 302 0.55 -15.27 -18.79
CA ARG A 302 1.54 -14.28 -19.28
C ARG A 302 2.37 -13.81 -18.10
N ASP A 303 3.59 -13.33 -18.31
CA ASP A 303 4.38 -12.80 -17.20
C ASP A 303 5.60 -12.00 -17.70
N SER A 304 6.26 -11.28 -16.80
CA SER A 304 7.53 -10.62 -17.09
C SER A 304 8.70 -11.55 -16.78
N VAL A 305 9.53 -11.82 -17.79
CA VAL A 305 10.79 -12.56 -17.62
C VAL A 305 11.99 -11.63 -17.38
N LEU A 306 11.76 -10.36 -17.04
CA LEU A 306 12.76 -9.44 -16.49
C LEU A 306 13.44 -10.05 -15.25
N PHE A 307 14.73 -9.78 -15.05
CA PHE A 307 15.45 -10.17 -13.82
C PHE A 307 15.18 -9.18 -12.67
N SER A 308 13.89 -8.93 -12.40
CA SER A 308 13.35 -7.95 -11.44
C SER A 308 13.84 -8.16 -9.99
N ASN A 309 14.11 -9.41 -9.59
CA ASN A 309 14.69 -9.75 -8.29
C ASN A 309 16.12 -9.20 -8.08
N GLU A 310 16.82 -8.84 -9.16
CA GLU A 310 18.14 -8.19 -9.13
C GLU A 310 18.00 -6.68 -9.37
N ILE A 311 17.30 -6.31 -10.45
CA ILE A 311 17.05 -4.91 -10.87
C ILE A 311 15.64 -4.81 -11.49
N PRO A 312 14.62 -4.35 -10.75
CA PRO A 312 13.33 -4.02 -11.31
C PRO A 312 13.35 -2.65 -11.99
N GLY A 313 12.30 -2.34 -12.73
CA GLY A 313 12.16 -1.11 -13.51
C GLY A 313 12.70 -1.23 -14.94
N ASP A 314 12.86 -0.09 -15.60
CA ASP A 314 13.38 -0.05 -16.98
C ASP A 314 14.81 -0.62 -17.04
N PRO A 315 15.03 -1.77 -17.72
CA PRO A 315 16.35 -2.41 -17.76
C PRO A 315 17.41 -1.55 -18.46
N THR A 316 17.01 -0.54 -19.23
CA THR A 316 17.95 0.36 -19.92
C THR A 316 18.29 1.63 -19.14
N THR A 317 17.56 1.97 -18.07
CA THR A 317 17.83 3.15 -17.21
C THR A 317 17.89 2.78 -15.71
N PRO A 318 18.79 1.86 -15.30
CA PRO A 318 18.86 1.43 -13.89
C PRO A 318 19.26 2.59 -12.98
N GLY A 319 18.43 2.89 -11.98
CA GLY A 319 18.69 3.97 -11.03
C GLY A 319 18.62 5.39 -11.63
N SER A 320 18.12 5.54 -12.85
CA SER A 320 17.84 6.85 -13.48
C SER A 320 16.42 6.89 -14.04
N VAL A 321 15.89 8.09 -14.26
CA VAL A 321 14.48 8.27 -14.64
C VAL A 321 14.33 8.37 -16.17
N PRO A 322 13.50 7.53 -16.81
CA PRO A 322 13.25 7.59 -18.24
C PRO A 322 12.25 8.70 -18.60
N TRP A 323 12.60 9.97 -18.32
CA TRP A 323 11.77 11.16 -18.57
C TRP A 323 11.37 11.40 -20.04
N SER A 324 12.11 10.85 -21.01
CA SER A 324 11.81 11.04 -22.43
C SER A 324 12.29 9.86 -23.29
N PRO A 325 11.80 9.74 -24.54
CA PRO A 325 12.37 8.83 -25.53
C PRO A 325 13.85 9.09 -25.84
N ARG A 326 14.37 10.29 -25.51
CA ARG A 326 15.77 10.70 -25.72
C ARG A 326 16.65 10.51 -24.49
N THR A 327 16.13 9.98 -23.38
CA THR A 327 16.94 9.69 -22.19
C THR A 327 18.07 8.72 -22.52
N ARG A 328 19.29 8.99 -22.03
CA ARG A 328 20.47 8.15 -22.24
C ARG A 328 20.25 6.76 -21.64
N ARG A 329 20.50 5.72 -22.44
CA ARG A 329 20.24 4.31 -22.10
C ARG A 329 21.52 3.48 -22.05
N GLN A 330 21.41 2.36 -21.34
CA GLN A 330 22.40 1.28 -21.27
C GLN A 330 21.88 0.05 -22.03
N LEU A 331 22.79 -0.85 -22.43
CA LEU A 331 22.42 -2.15 -23.00
C LEU A 331 21.74 -3.03 -21.95
N MET A 332 20.64 -3.69 -22.30
CA MET A 332 19.87 -4.60 -21.41
C MET A 332 20.62 -5.88 -21.00
N ASN A 333 21.85 -6.08 -21.48
CA ASN A 333 22.65 -7.29 -21.23
C ASN A 333 22.67 -7.65 -19.74
N ALA A 334 22.44 -8.93 -19.45
CA ALA A 334 22.33 -9.51 -18.11
C ALA A 334 21.20 -8.94 -17.21
N ARG A 335 20.19 -8.27 -17.77
CA ARG A 335 18.94 -7.86 -17.07
C ARG A 335 17.68 -8.49 -17.66
N VAL A 336 17.77 -8.98 -18.89
CA VAL A 336 16.70 -9.67 -19.63
C VAL A 336 17.26 -10.97 -20.22
N PRO A 337 16.42 -11.99 -20.44
CA PRO A 337 16.81 -13.21 -21.16
C PRO A 337 17.33 -12.96 -22.56
N ARG A 338 18.21 -13.85 -23.04
CA ARG A 338 18.72 -13.86 -24.42
C ARG A 338 18.15 -14.98 -25.28
N ILE A 339 17.25 -15.80 -24.73
CA ILE A 339 16.57 -16.90 -25.42
C ILE A 339 15.05 -16.65 -25.50
N PRO A 340 14.37 -17.08 -26.57
CA PRO A 340 12.94 -16.93 -26.72
C PRO A 340 12.19 -17.78 -25.69
N SER A 341 11.10 -17.25 -25.14
CA SER A 341 10.24 -17.94 -24.18
C SER A 341 8.76 -17.67 -24.44
N VAL A 342 7.94 -18.72 -24.50
CA VAL A 342 6.50 -18.63 -24.81
C VAL A 342 5.69 -19.46 -23.81
N PRO A 343 4.64 -18.89 -23.16
CA PRO A 343 3.72 -19.64 -22.33
C PRO A 343 2.63 -20.32 -23.19
N ILE A 344 2.26 -21.54 -22.80
CA ILE A 344 1.13 -22.31 -23.37
C ILE A 344 0.26 -22.87 -22.24
N SER A 345 -0.93 -23.35 -22.57
CA SER A 345 -1.84 -23.95 -21.60
C SER A 345 -1.48 -25.40 -21.26
N GLU A 346 -1.97 -25.90 -20.12
CA GLU A 346 -1.85 -27.31 -19.72
C GLU A 346 -2.36 -28.28 -20.80
N ARG A 347 -3.48 -27.94 -21.46
CA ARG A 347 -4.06 -28.73 -22.56
C ARG A 347 -3.07 -28.92 -23.71
N GLU A 348 -2.37 -27.86 -24.10
CA GLU A 348 -1.40 -27.92 -25.19
C GLU A 348 -0.08 -28.53 -24.72
N ALA A 349 0.39 -28.21 -23.51
CA ALA A 349 1.57 -28.79 -22.88
C ALA A 349 1.48 -30.33 -22.78
N SER A 350 0.30 -30.83 -22.41
CA SER A 350 -0.04 -32.26 -22.34
C SER A 350 0.19 -33.02 -23.66
N LYS A 351 0.20 -32.35 -24.83
CA LYS A 351 0.43 -33.01 -26.12
C LYS A 351 1.90 -33.35 -26.33
N LEU A 352 2.81 -32.39 -26.10
CA LEU A 352 4.26 -32.64 -26.24
C LEU A 352 4.85 -33.40 -25.03
N LEU A 353 4.36 -33.17 -23.82
CA LEU A 353 4.92 -33.79 -22.62
C LEU A 353 4.72 -35.32 -22.59
N LYS A 354 3.58 -35.84 -23.10
CA LYS A 354 3.35 -37.29 -23.25
C LYS A 354 4.43 -38.02 -24.05
N LEU A 355 5.02 -37.35 -25.04
CA LEU A 355 6.04 -37.93 -25.91
C LEU A 355 7.39 -38.16 -25.20
N LEU A 356 7.51 -37.67 -23.95
CA LEU A 356 8.64 -37.93 -23.04
C LEU A 356 8.40 -39.13 -22.11
N ASN A 357 7.18 -39.69 -22.03
CA ASN A 357 6.90 -40.81 -21.11
C ASN A 357 7.85 -41.99 -21.37
N GLY A 358 8.48 -42.49 -20.29
CA GLY A 358 9.48 -43.56 -20.37
C GLY A 358 10.88 -43.13 -20.80
N LYS A 359 11.16 -41.83 -20.97
CA LYS A 359 12.46 -41.31 -21.44
C LYS A 359 13.17 -40.47 -20.38
N GLY A 360 14.42 -40.80 -20.10
CA GLY A 360 15.20 -40.15 -19.04
C GLY A 360 14.68 -40.51 -17.65
N VAL A 361 14.62 -39.52 -16.74
CA VAL A 361 14.25 -39.71 -15.33
C VAL A 361 12.98 -38.96 -14.96
N ARG A 362 12.27 -39.39 -13.91
CA ARG A 362 11.14 -38.65 -13.37
C ARG A 362 11.60 -37.41 -12.61
N VAL A 363 10.95 -36.27 -12.85
CA VAL A 363 11.31 -34.97 -12.25
C VAL A 363 10.25 -34.54 -11.23
N GLY A 364 10.68 -34.31 -9.99
CA GLY A 364 9.80 -33.89 -8.89
C GLY A 364 8.84 -34.98 -8.42
N LEU A 365 7.72 -34.57 -7.82
CA LEU A 365 6.70 -35.46 -7.23
C LEU A 365 5.55 -35.80 -8.21
N GLY A 366 5.63 -35.34 -9.46
CA GLY A 366 4.54 -35.42 -10.42
C GLY A 366 3.67 -34.16 -10.47
N GLY A 367 2.44 -34.31 -10.95
CA GLY A 367 1.45 -33.25 -11.16
C GLY A 367 0.18 -33.79 -11.84
N ASN A 368 -0.68 -32.88 -12.31
CA ASN A 368 -2.01 -33.23 -12.83
C ASN A 368 -2.14 -33.19 -14.36
N THR A 369 -1.12 -32.71 -15.09
CA THR A 369 -1.08 -32.71 -16.56
C THR A 369 -1.48 -34.06 -17.15
N LYS A 370 -2.65 -34.08 -17.82
CA LYS A 370 -3.31 -35.29 -18.31
C LYS A 370 -2.36 -36.20 -19.09
N GLY A 371 -2.13 -37.41 -18.58
CA GLY A 371 -1.38 -38.48 -19.25
C GLY A 371 0.15 -38.28 -19.34
N PHE A 372 0.72 -37.28 -18.65
CA PHE A 372 2.16 -37.10 -18.55
C PHE A 372 2.71 -37.79 -17.28
N ASP A 373 3.76 -38.59 -17.43
CA ASP A 373 4.38 -39.35 -16.34
C ASP A 373 5.60 -38.61 -15.71
N TYR A 374 5.75 -37.30 -15.98
CA TYR A 374 6.81 -36.42 -15.45
C TYR A 374 8.24 -36.84 -15.77
N HIS A 375 8.42 -37.55 -16.88
CA HIS A 375 9.72 -37.92 -17.41
C HIS A 375 10.42 -36.72 -18.07
N SER A 376 11.74 -36.62 -17.86
CA SER A 376 12.58 -35.51 -18.32
C SER A 376 12.76 -35.44 -19.83
N GLY A 377 12.61 -36.55 -20.54
CA GLY A 377 13.21 -36.69 -21.87
C GLY A 377 14.73 -36.84 -21.80
N PRO A 378 15.48 -36.55 -22.88
CA PRO A 378 15.03 -35.77 -24.04
C PRO A 378 13.96 -36.42 -24.92
N SER A 379 13.36 -35.62 -25.81
CA SER A 379 12.58 -36.12 -26.94
C SER A 379 13.47 -36.92 -27.92
N ASP A 380 12.86 -37.76 -28.76
CA ASP A 380 13.59 -38.53 -29.77
C ASP A 380 14.25 -37.59 -30.78
N SER A 381 15.35 -38.03 -31.42
CA SER A 381 16.12 -37.20 -32.35
C SER A 381 15.30 -36.66 -33.53
N ASN A 382 14.24 -37.38 -33.92
CA ASN A 382 13.31 -37.00 -34.97
C ASN A 382 12.07 -36.22 -34.48
N VAL A 383 11.88 -36.06 -33.16
CA VAL A 383 10.76 -35.31 -32.55
C VAL A 383 11.31 -34.05 -31.90
N GLN A 384 10.95 -32.92 -32.47
CA GLN A 384 11.41 -31.59 -32.07
C GLN A 384 10.22 -30.69 -31.75
N VAL A 385 10.48 -29.57 -31.09
CA VAL A 385 9.51 -28.48 -30.92
C VAL A 385 10.11 -27.20 -31.48
N ARG A 386 9.29 -26.47 -32.25
CA ARG A 386 9.57 -25.13 -32.71
C ARG A 386 8.98 -24.12 -31.75
N VAL A 387 9.77 -23.14 -31.33
CA VAL A 387 9.36 -21.98 -30.54
C VAL A 387 9.68 -20.73 -31.35
N LEU A 388 8.62 -20.11 -31.89
CA LEU A 388 8.68 -18.84 -32.61
C LEU A 388 8.18 -17.74 -31.68
N ASN A 389 9.03 -16.77 -31.40
CA ASN A 389 8.71 -15.59 -30.61
C ASN A 389 9.16 -14.33 -31.37
N ARG A 390 8.22 -13.61 -31.98
CA ARG A 390 8.49 -12.32 -32.64
C ARG A 390 7.95 -11.16 -31.82
N GLN A 391 8.82 -10.21 -31.51
CA GLN A 391 8.60 -9.18 -30.50
C GLN A 391 9.02 -7.81 -31.03
N ASN A 392 8.15 -6.80 -30.85
CA ASN A 392 8.46 -5.42 -31.17
C ASN A 392 8.94 -4.72 -29.90
N TYR A 393 10.26 -4.55 -29.76
CA TYR A 393 10.85 -3.76 -28.67
C TYR A 393 10.82 -2.28 -28.99
N GLY A 394 10.29 -1.48 -28.05
CA GLY A 394 10.04 -0.07 -28.29
C GLY A 394 10.06 0.79 -27.04
N MET A 395 9.96 2.08 -27.33
CA MET A 395 9.85 3.17 -26.38
C MET A 395 8.37 3.49 -26.16
N HIS A 396 7.82 3.12 -25.01
CA HIS A 396 6.38 3.24 -24.74
C HIS A 396 6.12 4.23 -23.61
N ALA A 397 5.09 5.05 -23.73
CA ALA A 397 4.70 5.99 -22.68
C ALA A 397 3.82 5.28 -21.64
N ILE A 398 4.24 5.29 -20.38
CA ILE A 398 3.42 4.90 -19.22
C ILE A 398 3.15 6.15 -18.38
N THR A 399 2.02 6.21 -17.67
CA THR A 399 1.64 7.38 -16.88
C THR A 399 1.08 6.98 -15.52
N ASN A 400 1.79 7.35 -14.46
CA ASN A 400 1.28 7.29 -13.09
C ASN A 400 0.25 8.40 -12.86
N VAL A 401 -0.75 8.15 -12.02
CA VAL A 401 -1.68 9.19 -11.52
C VAL A 401 -1.46 9.37 -10.03
N ILE A 402 -1.17 10.59 -9.59
CA ILE A 402 -0.88 10.93 -8.20
C ILE A 402 -1.95 11.91 -7.71
N ALA A 403 -2.67 11.56 -6.64
CA ALA A 403 -3.63 12.45 -5.98
C ALA A 403 -3.26 12.62 -4.50
N GLU A 404 -3.22 13.86 -4.02
CA GLU A 404 -2.85 14.17 -2.62
C GLU A 404 -4.04 14.75 -1.85
N VAL A 405 -4.26 14.24 -0.65
CA VAL A 405 -5.02 14.88 0.42
C VAL A 405 -4.01 15.64 1.30
N PRO A 406 -3.88 16.97 1.15
CA PRO A 406 -2.79 17.72 1.79
C PRO A 406 -2.98 17.80 3.31
N GLY A 407 -1.92 17.43 4.03
CA GLY A 407 -1.85 17.51 5.48
C GLY A 407 -1.42 18.88 6.01
N ILE A 408 -1.49 19.02 7.33
CA ILE A 408 -1.00 20.18 8.07
C ILE A 408 0.54 20.16 8.19
N LEU A 409 1.10 18.99 8.48
CA LEU A 409 2.54 18.70 8.54
C LEU A 409 3.06 18.41 7.13
N LYS A 410 4.00 19.23 6.65
CA LYS A 410 4.56 19.13 5.29
C LYS A 410 5.77 18.21 5.17
N ASP A 411 6.30 17.74 6.30
CA ASP A 411 7.48 16.88 6.41
C ASP A 411 7.13 15.38 6.57
N GLN A 412 5.83 15.04 6.48
CA GLN A 412 5.29 13.73 6.82
C GLN A 412 4.12 13.36 5.91
N GLU A 413 4.24 12.22 5.21
CA GLU A 413 3.20 11.68 4.34
C GLU A 413 3.04 10.15 4.52
N VAL A 414 1.85 9.67 4.19
CA VAL A 414 1.49 8.25 4.05
C VAL A 414 1.10 8.02 2.59
N VAL A 415 1.64 6.97 1.97
CA VAL A 415 1.40 6.67 0.55
C VAL A 415 0.58 5.38 0.44
N ILE A 416 -0.43 5.37 -0.43
CA ILE A 416 -1.17 4.18 -0.86
C ILE A 416 -0.96 4.04 -2.36
N GLY A 417 -0.49 2.88 -2.82
CA GLY A 417 -0.26 2.60 -4.24
C GLY A 417 -1.05 1.41 -4.75
N ALA A 418 -1.54 1.48 -5.99
CA ALA A 418 -2.23 0.40 -6.70
C ALA A 418 -1.76 0.33 -8.15
N ASN A 419 -1.56 -0.87 -8.71
CA ASN A 419 -1.33 -1.04 -10.14
C ASN A 419 -2.63 -0.83 -10.95
N ARG A 420 -2.49 -0.55 -12.25
CA ARG A 420 -3.62 -0.26 -13.16
C ARG A 420 -3.51 -1.00 -14.50
N ASP A 421 -2.31 -1.32 -14.95
CA ASP A 421 -2.08 -2.17 -16.11
C ASP A 421 -2.32 -3.65 -15.77
N SER A 422 -2.72 -4.43 -16.77
CA SER A 422 -2.84 -5.89 -16.68
C SER A 422 -2.40 -6.53 -18.00
N TRP A 423 -2.05 -7.82 -17.97
CA TRP A 423 -1.75 -8.59 -19.19
C TRP A 423 -2.96 -8.81 -20.11
N ALA A 424 -4.16 -8.80 -19.52
CA ALA A 424 -5.43 -8.97 -20.21
C ALA A 424 -6.51 -8.13 -19.52
N VAL A 425 -7.36 -8.74 -18.69
CA VAL A 425 -8.52 -8.07 -18.07
C VAL A 425 -8.33 -7.79 -16.58
N GLY A 426 -7.50 -8.57 -15.88
CA GLY A 426 -6.96 -8.24 -14.56
C GLY A 426 -8.01 -7.96 -13.48
N ALA A 427 -9.12 -8.69 -13.47
CA ALA A 427 -10.19 -8.51 -12.48
C ALA A 427 -9.71 -8.65 -11.03
N GLY A 428 -9.17 -9.80 -10.59
CA GLY A 428 -8.59 -10.01 -9.26
C GLY A 428 -7.29 -9.23 -9.00
N GLU A 429 -6.68 -8.74 -10.08
CA GLU A 429 -5.39 -8.07 -10.10
C GLU A 429 -5.57 -6.54 -10.09
N SER A 430 -5.17 -5.83 -11.15
CA SER A 430 -5.12 -4.36 -11.16
C SER A 430 -6.48 -3.66 -11.25
N ALA A 431 -7.54 -4.33 -11.71
CA ALA A 431 -8.89 -3.79 -11.66
C ALA A 431 -9.46 -3.81 -10.22
N SER A 432 -9.17 -4.85 -9.44
CA SER A 432 -9.46 -4.88 -7.99
C SER A 432 -8.69 -3.77 -7.27
N ALA A 433 -7.38 -3.67 -7.54
CA ALA A 433 -6.50 -2.66 -6.94
C ALA A 433 -6.97 -1.23 -7.25
N THR A 434 -7.29 -0.93 -8.52
CA THR A 434 -7.82 0.37 -8.93
C THR A 434 -9.19 0.65 -8.29
N SER A 435 -10.07 -0.35 -8.20
CA SER A 435 -11.40 -0.18 -7.58
C SER A 435 -11.31 0.16 -6.09
N ILE A 436 -10.44 -0.53 -5.36
CA ILE A 436 -10.18 -0.28 -3.93
C ILE A 436 -9.53 1.10 -3.72
N LEU A 437 -8.56 1.49 -4.56
CA LEU A 437 -7.94 2.82 -4.49
C LEU A 437 -8.97 3.94 -4.71
N LEU A 438 -9.90 3.76 -5.64
CA LEU A 438 -10.98 4.71 -5.91
C LEU A 438 -12.01 4.77 -4.78
N GLU A 439 -12.34 3.66 -4.12
CA GLU A 439 -13.20 3.68 -2.94
C GLU A 439 -12.55 4.37 -1.74
N ILE A 440 -11.25 4.14 -1.49
CA ILE A 440 -10.47 4.91 -0.51
C ILE A 440 -10.51 6.41 -0.86
N ALA A 441 -10.35 6.76 -2.14
CA ALA A 441 -10.45 8.16 -2.58
C ALA A 441 -11.84 8.76 -2.36
N ARG A 442 -12.92 7.99 -2.58
CA ARG A 442 -14.31 8.40 -2.32
C ARG A 442 -14.54 8.72 -0.85
N GLY A 443 -14.11 7.84 0.05
CA GLY A 443 -14.25 8.04 1.50
C GLY A 443 -13.42 9.21 2.03
N LEU A 444 -12.18 9.36 1.55
CA LEU A 444 -11.34 10.54 1.83
C LEU A 444 -12.02 11.82 1.33
N GLY A 445 -12.59 11.79 0.12
CA GLY A 445 -13.36 12.88 -0.49
C GLY A 445 -14.60 13.26 0.33
N ALA A 446 -15.33 12.29 0.86
CA ALA A 446 -16.50 12.51 1.72
C ALA A 446 -16.13 13.25 3.01
N ALA A 447 -15.08 12.81 3.72
CA ALA A 447 -14.56 13.51 4.89
C ALA A 447 -14.08 14.92 4.54
N ARG A 448 -13.35 15.08 3.42
CA ARG A 448 -12.87 16.38 2.92
C ARG A 448 -13.99 17.37 2.64
N LYS A 449 -15.10 16.94 2.04
CA LYS A 449 -16.30 17.76 1.79
C LYS A 449 -16.95 18.29 3.08
N LYS A 450 -16.72 17.66 4.24
CA LYS A 450 -17.15 18.14 5.57
C LYS A 450 -16.12 19.06 6.27
N GLY A 451 -15.01 19.40 5.61
CA GLY A 451 -13.98 20.30 6.13
C GLY A 451 -12.85 19.61 6.90
N TRP A 452 -12.69 18.29 6.77
CA TRP A 452 -11.56 17.56 7.32
C TRP A 452 -10.23 17.98 6.67
N LYS A 453 -9.18 17.99 7.50
CA LYS A 453 -7.78 18.21 7.12
C LYS A 453 -6.92 17.27 7.97
N PRO A 454 -6.17 16.33 7.38
CA PRO A 454 -5.33 15.43 8.15
C PRO A 454 -4.11 16.14 8.75
N LEU A 455 -3.49 15.54 9.77
CA LEU A 455 -2.20 16.03 10.27
C LEU A 455 -1.11 15.79 9.23
N ARG A 456 -1.07 14.62 8.58
CA ARG A 456 -0.09 14.26 7.52
C ARG A 456 -0.75 14.19 6.15
N SER A 457 -0.01 14.42 5.08
CA SER A 457 -0.54 14.20 3.73
C SER A 457 -0.83 12.72 3.50
N ILE A 458 -1.95 12.40 2.86
CA ILE A 458 -2.23 11.07 2.31
C ILE A 458 -2.10 11.17 0.79
N LYS A 459 -1.24 10.36 0.19
CA LYS A 459 -0.98 10.34 -1.25
C LYS A 459 -1.47 9.02 -1.83
N LEU A 460 -2.38 9.10 -2.79
CA LEU A 460 -2.88 7.97 -3.57
C LEU A 460 -2.14 7.94 -4.90
N ILE A 461 -1.57 6.79 -5.28
CA ILE A 461 -0.86 6.63 -6.54
C ILE A 461 -1.40 5.42 -7.31
N SER A 462 -1.81 5.65 -8.55
CA SER A 462 -2.12 4.61 -9.51
C SER A 462 -0.91 4.42 -10.43
N TRP A 463 -0.19 3.31 -10.23
CA TRP A 463 0.98 2.90 -11.00
C TRP A 463 0.59 2.41 -12.40
N ASP A 464 1.56 2.44 -13.32
CA ASP A 464 1.45 1.97 -14.70
C ASP A 464 2.74 1.22 -15.08
N GLY A 465 2.65 0.21 -15.94
CA GLY A 465 3.77 -0.69 -16.26
C GLY A 465 4.25 -1.54 -15.08
N GLU A 466 3.40 -1.86 -14.12
CA GLU A 466 3.76 -2.70 -12.98
C GLU A 466 3.99 -4.15 -13.40
N GLU A 467 3.12 -4.69 -14.26
CA GLU A 467 3.14 -6.08 -14.77
C GLU A 467 4.43 -6.41 -15.52
N LEU A 468 4.98 -5.43 -16.22
CA LEU A 468 6.23 -5.58 -16.98
C LEU A 468 7.46 -5.62 -16.07
N GLY A 469 7.36 -5.22 -14.79
CA GLY A 469 8.46 -5.22 -13.84
C GLY A 469 8.60 -3.90 -13.08
N LEU A 470 7.50 -3.43 -12.48
CA LEU A 470 7.43 -2.28 -11.58
C LEU A 470 7.79 -0.91 -12.22
N LEU A 471 7.67 -0.77 -13.55
CA LEU A 471 8.22 0.35 -14.32
C LEU A 471 7.82 1.73 -13.77
N GLY A 472 6.54 1.93 -13.46
CA GLY A 472 6.00 3.17 -12.92
C GLY A 472 6.43 3.47 -11.49
N SER A 473 6.43 2.48 -10.60
CA SER A 473 6.81 2.68 -9.19
C SER A 473 8.31 2.87 -9.04
N THR A 474 9.14 2.11 -9.75
CA THR A 474 10.61 2.29 -9.73
C THR A 474 11.04 3.63 -10.31
N SER A 475 10.38 4.09 -11.39
CA SER A 475 10.69 5.39 -12.00
C SER A 475 10.32 6.54 -11.07
N HIS A 476 9.19 6.43 -10.34
CA HIS A 476 8.79 7.40 -9.32
C HIS A 476 9.70 7.36 -8.09
N GLY A 477 10.10 6.18 -7.63
CA GLY A 477 11.08 6.01 -6.55
C GLY A 477 12.43 6.64 -6.88
N ALA A 478 12.88 6.55 -8.14
CA ALA A 478 14.08 7.24 -8.62
C ALA A 478 13.88 8.76 -8.75
N ALA A 479 12.73 9.22 -9.29
CA ALA A 479 12.43 10.64 -9.49
C ALA A 479 12.26 11.42 -8.19
N HIS A 480 11.60 10.81 -7.19
CA HIS A 480 11.22 11.46 -5.93
C HIS A 480 12.00 10.92 -4.73
N ASN A 481 13.11 10.20 -4.94
CA ASN A 481 13.94 9.57 -3.90
C ASN A 481 14.14 10.48 -2.68
N THR A 482 14.59 11.73 -2.87
CA THR A 482 14.78 12.70 -1.79
C THR A 482 13.49 13.04 -1.06
N SER A 483 12.39 13.33 -1.77
CA SER A 483 11.11 13.68 -1.12
C SER A 483 10.47 12.48 -0.40
N ILE A 484 10.57 11.27 -0.96
CA ILE A 484 10.11 10.03 -0.31
C ILE A 484 10.99 9.74 0.92
N SER A 485 12.30 9.98 0.81
CA SER A 485 13.23 9.81 1.91
C SER A 485 13.04 10.80 3.05
N ASP A 486 12.69 12.04 2.72
CA ASP A 486 12.47 13.09 3.71
C ASP A 486 11.08 13.04 4.34
N LYS A 487 10.05 12.54 3.65
CA LYS A 487 8.64 12.69 4.10
C LYS A 487 7.90 11.39 4.38
N THR A 488 8.10 10.34 3.59
CA THR A 488 7.23 9.16 3.65
C THR A 488 7.52 8.35 4.92
N ILE A 489 6.46 8.09 5.69
CA ILE A 489 6.50 7.32 6.94
C ILE A 489 6.15 5.85 6.71
N ALA A 490 5.17 5.59 5.85
CA ALA A 490 4.75 4.25 5.47
C ALA A 490 4.19 4.22 4.04
N TYR A 491 4.30 3.05 3.40
CA TYR A 491 3.70 2.74 2.11
C TYR A 491 2.74 1.55 2.24
N PHE A 492 1.50 1.70 1.78
CA PHE A 492 0.52 0.61 1.71
C PHE A 492 0.32 0.22 0.24
N ASN A 493 0.57 -1.04 -0.10
CA ASN A 493 0.36 -1.57 -1.43
C ASN A 493 -1.01 -2.24 -1.56
N LEU A 494 -1.65 -2.02 -2.71
CA LEU A 494 -2.80 -2.76 -3.20
C LEU A 494 -2.31 -3.59 -4.40
N GLY A 495 -1.63 -4.70 -4.13
CA GLY A 495 -1.24 -5.70 -5.11
C GLY A 495 -2.16 -6.91 -5.02
N ASN A 496 -2.65 -7.39 -6.17
CA ASN A 496 -3.56 -8.53 -6.34
C ASN A 496 -4.52 -8.77 -5.15
N PRO A 497 -5.34 -7.76 -4.80
CA PRO A 497 -5.84 -7.59 -3.44
C PRO A 497 -7.04 -8.47 -3.09
N VAL A 498 -7.76 -9.00 -4.09
CA VAL A 498 -8.89 -9.94 -3.89
C VAL A 498 -8.80 -11.05 -4.95
N THR A 499 -8.21 -12.17 -4.56
CA THR A 499 -8.02 -13.37 -5.42
C THR A 499 -8.54 -14.66 -4.79
N GLY A 500 -9.12 -14.57 -3.58
CA GLY A 500 -9.83 -15.63 -2.86
C GLY A 500 -10.40 -15.09 -1.54
N THR A 501 -10.67 -15.96 -0.56
CA THR A 501 -11.35 -15.58 0.68
C THR A 501 -10.44 -15.45 1.91
N ASP A 502 -9.30 -16.15 1.95
CA ASP A 502 -8.39 -16.13 3.12
C ASP A 502 -7.64 -14.78 3.20
N PHE A 503 -7.67 -14.11 4.35
CA PHE A 503 -6.90 -12.88 4.56
C PHE A 503 -5.42 -13.17 4.85
N GLU A 504 -4.53 -12.59 4.04
CA GLU A 504 -3.09 -12.56 4.25
C GLU A 504 -2.61 -11.10 4.45
N CYS A 505 -1.56 -10.91 5.26
CA CYS A 505 -0.82 -9.66 5.24
C CYS A 505 0.68 -9.85 5.37
N GLU A 506 1.43 -9.18 4.50
CA GLU A 506 2.87 -8.98 4.57
C GLU A 506 3.14 -7.56 5.06
N ALA A 507 3.89 -7.39 6.15
CA ALA A 507 4.10 -6.06 6.72
C ALA A 507 5.42 -5.92 7.46
N HIS A 508 6.04 -4.75 7.31
CA HIS A 508 7.19 -4.36 8.11
C HIS A 508 6.81 -4.34 9.61
N PRO A 509 7.62 -4.92 10.53
CA PRO A 509 7.27 -5.05 11.95
C PRO A 509 6.85 -3.72 12.63
N LEU A 510 7.45 -2.59 12.25
CA LEU A 510 7.06 -1.26 12.76
C LEU A 510 5.59 -0.88 12.49
N VAL A 511 4.98 -1.37 11.40
CA VAL A 511 3.56 -1.12 11.06
C VAL A 511 2.64 -2.28 11.43
N ALA A 512 3.17 -3.48 11.68
CA ALA A 512 2.40 -4.68 12.02
C ALA A 512 1.42 -4.45 13.19
N GLY A 513 1.90 -3.94 14.32
CA GLY A 513 1.06 -3.63 15.48
C GLY A 513 -0.02 -2.57 15.22
N HIS A 514 0.21 -1.66 14.27
CA HIS A 514 -0.76 -0.64 13.84
C HIS A 514 -1.85 -1.23 12.94
N LEU A 515 -1.49 -2.16 12.04
CA LEU A 515 -2.44 -2.89 11.20
C LEU A 515 -3.41 -3.73 12.06
N LEU A 516 -2.92 -4.36 13.13
CA LEU A 516 -3.76 -5.06 14.10
C LEU A 516 -4.71 -4.14 14.88
N ASP A 517 -4.36 -2.87 15.06
CA ASP A 517 -5.24 -1.89 15.68
C ASP A 517 -6.27 -1.31 14.67
N ALA A 518 -5.92 -1.27 13.38
CA ALA A 518 -6.85 -0.89 12.30
C ALA A 518 -7.88 -1.98 11.95
N SER A 519 -7.50 -3.27 11.99
CA SER A 519 -8.42 -4.37 11.70
C SER A 519 -9.54 -4.51 12.74
N LYS A 520 -9.29 -4.12 14.00
CA LYS A 520 -10.32 -4.01 15.06
C LYS A 520 -11.35 -2.91 14.78
N ALA A 521 -10.95 -1.88 14.03
CA ALA A 521 -11.82 -0.77 13.63
C ALA A 521 -12.45 -0.97 12.25
N THR A 522 -12.19 -2.11 11.59
CA THR A 522 -12.70 -2.44 10.25
C THR A 522 -13.81 -3.47 10.34
N ASN A 523 -14.99 -3.13 9.84
CA ASN A 523 -16.09 -4.07 9.67
C ASN A 523 -15.79 -5.10 8.58
N PHE A 524 -15.99 -6.38 8.90
CA PHE A 524 -15.81 -7.48 7.94
C PHE A 524 -17.10 -7.71 7.16
N LYS A 525 -17.01 -7.73 5.81
CA LYS A 525 -18.15 -7.95 4.91
C LYS A 525 -19.36 -7.07 5.22
N GLU A 526 -19.10 -5.79 5.47
CA GLU A 526 -20.11 -4.75 5.76
C GLU A 526 -20.99 -5.02 7.02
N LYS A 527 -20.66 -6.04 7.83
CA LYS A 527 -21.38 -6.39 9.06
C LYS A 527 -20.90 -5.58 10.26
N PHE A 528 -21.85 -5.01 11.01
CA PHE A 528 -21.55 -4.23 12.21
C PHE A 528 -21.07 -5.08 13.41
N SER A 529 -21.36 -6.38 13.44
CA SER A 529 -20.99 -7.28 14.56
C SER A 529 -19.57 -7.85 14.45
N ASP A 530 -19.05 -8.00 13.23
CA ASP A 530 -17.87 -8.80 12.95
C ASP A 530 -16.73 -7.87 12.48
N THR A 531 -15.56 -7.96 13.12
CA THR A 531 -14.39 -7.19 12.69
C THR A 531 -13.44 -8.03 11.83
N LEU A 532 -12.66 -7.37 10.98
CA LEU A 532 -11.59 -8.03 10.23
C LEU A 532 -10.56 -8.68 11.18
N TYR A 533 -10.36 -8.12 12.37
CA TYR A 533 -9.51 -8.70 13.42
C TYR A 533 -10.04 -10.05 13.90
N ASP A 534 -11.35 -10.18 14.14
CA ASP A 534 -11.94 -11.45 14.62
C ASP A 534 -11.89 -12.54 13.53
N TYR A 535 -12.16 -12.17 12.28
CA TYR A 535 -12.01 -13.07 11.13
C TYR A 535 -10.55 -13.56 10.99
N TRP A 536 -9.60 -12.62 10.94
CA TRP A 536 -8.17 -12.92 10.80
C TRP A 536 -7.60 -13.73 11.98
N ARG A 537 -8.10 -13.47 13.20
CA ARG A 537 -7.76 -14.27 14.38
C ARG A 537 -8.25 -15.71 14.27
N ASN A 538 -9.48 -15.93 13.81
CA ASN A 538 -10.03 -17.27 13.67
C ASN A 538 -9.39 -18.05 12.50
N GLN A 539 -9.02 -17.36 11.42
CA GLN A 539 -8.43 -17.96 10.23
C GLN A 539 -6.95 -18.34 10.42
N SER A 540 -6.10 -17.40 10.86
CA SER A 540 -4.64 -17.57 10.91
C SER A 540 -3.98 -17.06 12.19
N ASN A 541 -4.76 -16.87 13.26
CA ASN A 541 -4.30 -16.36 14.56
C ASN A 541 -3.50 -15.04 14.44
N LEU A 542 -3.95 -14.14 13.57
CA LEU A 542 -3.34 -12.82 13.33
C LEU A 542 -1.89 -12.89 12.78
N SER A 543 -1.57 -13.96 12.05
CA SER A 543 -0.24 -14.11 11.44
C SER A 543 0.04 -13.01 10.41
N ILE A 544 1.23 -12.42 10.50
CA ILE A 544 1.77 -11.40 9.59
C ILE A 544 3.09 -11.93 9.03
N ALA A 545 3.21 -11.94 7.70
CA ALA A 545 4.43 -12.36 7.01
C ALA A 545 5.45 -11.20 6.89
N SER A 546 6.73 -11.56 6.77
CA SER A 546 7.80 -10.59 6.52
C SER A 546 7.65 -9.92 5.15
N PRO A 547 7.98 -8.61 5.01
CA PRO A 547 7.79 -7.87 3.77
C PRO A 547 8.89 -8.20 2.75
N VAL A 548 8.77 -9.31 2.02
CA VAL A 548 9.79 -9.81 1.05
C VAL A 548 9.27 -10.02 -0.38
N SER A 549 8.02 -9.68 -0.67
CA SER A 549 7.44 -9.68 -2.02
C SER A 549 8.14 -8.69 -2.97
N SER A 550 7.93 -8.96 -4.25
CA SER A 550 8.49 -8.27 -5.42
C SER A 550 7.49 -7.34 -6.12
N SER A 551 6.37 -6.99 -5.48
CA SER A 551 5.40 -6.01 -6.00
C SER A 551 5.93 -4.57 -5.90
N SER A 552 5.11 -3.57 -6.26
CA SER A 552 5.49 -2.15 -6.17
C SER A 552 6.02 -1.67 -4.80
N TYR A 553 5.73 -2.36 -3.68
CA TYR A 553 6.35 -2.01 -2.39
C TYR A 553 7.85 -2.28 -2.33
N ALA A 554 8.41 -3.14 -3.19
CA ALA A 554 9.85 -3.37 -3.29
C ALA A 554 10.64 -2.07 -3.48
N THR A 555 10.07 -1.09 -4.19
CA THR A 555 10.67 0.24 -4.35
C THR A 555 10.75 1.01 -3.02
N PHE A 556 9.73 0.88 -2.16
CA PHE A 556 9.64 1.58 -0.90
C PHE A 556 10.45 0.89 0.20
N GLN A 557 10.27 -0.43 0.38
CA GLN A 557 11.00 -1.21 1.39
C GLN A 557 12.46 -1.46 0.98
N HIS A 558 12.68 -2.21 -0.12
CA HIS A 558 14.01 -2.75 -0.45
C HIS A 558 15.00 -1.69 -0.98
N HIS A 559 14.52 -0.60 -1.58
CA HIS A 559 15.37 0.46 -2.13
C HIS A 559 15.44 1.74 -1.27
N LEU A 560 14.32 2.17 -0.67
CA LEU A 560 14.19 3.50 -0.02
C LEU A 560 14.12 3.44 1.52
N GLY A 561 13.92 2.27 2.13
CA GLY A 561 13.82 2.12 3.58
C GLY A 561 12.57 2.77 4.17
N VAL A 562 11.45 2.65 3.47
CA VAL A 562 10.13 3.07 3.92
C VAL A 562 9.36 1.84 4.40
N PRO A 563 9.00 1.76 5.70
CA PRO A 563 8.19 0.67 6.23
C PRO A 563 6.92 0.45 5.39
N SER A 564 6.84 -0.73 4.79
CA SER A 564 5.78 -1.06 3.82
C SER A 564 4.88 -2.18 4.32
N ALA A 565 3.64 -2.24 3.81
CA ALA A 565 2.75 -3.37 4.00
C ALA A 565 1.83 -3.60 2.78
N GLU A 566 1.44 -4.85 2.59
CA GLU A 566 0.51 -5.33 1.58
C GLU A 566 -0.39 -6.38 2.23
N CYS A 567 -1.69 -6.12 2.34
CA CYS A 567 -2.66 -7.09 2.82
C CYS A 567 -3.71 -7.36 1.74
N ARG A 568 -4.13 -8.61 1.61
CA ARG A 568 -4.90 -9.13 0.46
C ARG A 568 -5.77 -10.32 0.88
N PHE A 569 -6.87 -10.55 0.17
CA PHE A 569 -7.63 -11.79 0.26
C PHE A 569 -7.19 -12.75 -0.85
N VAL A 570 -6.88 -14.01 -0.51
CA VAL A 570 -6.15 -14.95 -1.36
C VAL A 570 -6.88 -16.28 -1.48
N ASN A 571 -6.62 -17.02 -2.55
CA ASN A 571 -7.20 -18.35 -2.74
C ASN A 571 -6.69 -19.33 -1.67
N ASN A 572 -7.63 -19.87 -0.88
CA ASN A 572 -7.40 -20.78 0.24
C ASN A 572 -6.94 -22.21 -0.18
N ARG A 573 -6.91 -22.50 -1.49
CA ARG A 573 -6.55 -23.76 -2.16
C ARG A 573 -7.34 -25.01 -1.76
N LYS A 574 -8.46 -24.84 -1.05
CA LYS A 574 -9.32 -25.91 -0.53
C LYS A 574 -10.65 -25.96 -1.27
N ASP A 575 -11.34 -24.82 -1.30
CA ASP A 575 -12.71 -24.65 -1.79
C ASP A 575 -12.94 -23.33 -2.54
N ASP A 576 -12.05 -22.34 -2.41
CA ASP A 576 -12.08 -21.13 -3.23
C ASP A 576 -11.91 -21.43 -4.73
N ALA A 577 -12.70 -20.76 -5.57
CA ALA A 577 -12.54 -20.82 -7.01
C ALA A 577 -11.16 -20.30 -7.45
N ILE A 578 -10.55 -21.04 -8.38
CA ILE A 578 -9.18 -20.81 -8.81
C ILE A 578 -9.04 -19.44 -9.46
N HIS A 579 -8.09 -18.64 -8.98
CA HIS A 579 -7.75 -17.35 -9.59
C HIS A 579 -7.03 -17.57 -10.93
N HIS A 580 -7.42 -16.77 -11.92
CA HIS A 580 -6.90 -16.85 -13.29
C HIS A 580 -5.83 -15.77 -13.57
N GLY A 581 -4.97 -15.47 -12.60
CA GLY A 581 -4.01 -14.38 -12.71
C GLY A 581 -3.10 -14.40 -13.94
N HIS A 582 -2.94 -13.24 -14.58
CA HIS A 582 -2.31 -13.00 -15.89
C HIS A 582 -2.92 -13.80 -17.09
N SER A 583 -4.06 -14.45 -16.91
CA SER A 583 -4.86 -15.11 -17.96
C SER A 583 -6.02 -14.21 -18.40
N SER A 584 -6.53 -14.42 -19.63
CA SER A 584 -7.73 -13.75 -20.13
C SER A 584 -9.01 -14.15 -19.39
N TYR A 585 -8.94 -15.17 -18.52
CA TYR A 585 -10.05 -15.60 -17.67
C TYR A 585 -10.16 -14.84 -16.34
N ASP A 586 -9.17 -14.03 -15.96
CA ASP A 586 -9.30 -13.13 -14.81
C ASP A 586 -10.24 -11.96 -15.15
N THR A 587 -11.52 -12.22 -14.92
CA THR A 587 -12.65 -11.45 -15.44
C THR A 587 -13.61 -11.09 -14.33
N TYR A 588 -14.30 -9.95 -14.45
CA TYR A 588 -15.33 -9.59 -13.47
C TYR A 588 -16.47 -10.64 -13.42
N THR A 589 -16.59 -11.48 -14.45
CA THR A 589 -17.56 -12.60 -14.47
C THR A 589 -17.15 -13.74 -13.56
N TRP A 590 -15.84 -14.06 -13.48
CA TRP A 590 -15.30 -14.95 -12.46
C TRP A 590 -15.52 -14.37 -11.06
N MET A 591 -15.11 -13.10 -10.85
CA MET A 591 -15.27 -12.39 -9.58
C MET A 591 -16.72 -12.42 -9.06
N GLU A 592 -17.67 -12.00 -9.89
CA GLU A 592 -19.07 -11.84 -9.49
C GLU A 592 -19.84 -13.16 -9.31
N LYS A 593 -19.40 -14.25 -9.94
CA LYS A 593 -20.07 -15.55 -9.85
C LYS A 593 -19.49 -16.48 -8.81
N LEU A 594 -18.18 -16.36 -8.54
CA LEU A 594 -17.41 -17.40 -7.85
C LEU A 594 -16.65 -16.91 -6.61
N LEU A 595 -16.51 -15.60 -6.38
CA LEU A 595 -15.70 -15.07 -5.27
C LEU A 595 -16.38 -13.98 -4.45
N ASP A 596 -16.66 -12.81 -5.04
CA ASP A 596 -17.13 -11.62 -4.32
C ASP A 596 -18.31 -10.96 -5.08
N PRO A 597 -19.51 -11.59 -5.09
CA PRO A 597 -20.65 -11.15 -5.90
C PRO A 597 -21.07 -9.69 -5.67
N ASP A 598 -21.00 -9.24 -4.41
CA ASP A 598 -21.43 -7.93 -3.96
C ASP A 598 -20.28 -7.00 -3.56
N TYR A 599 -19.03 -7.42 -3.82
CA TYR A 599 -17.81 -6.64 -3.57
C TYR A 599 -17.59 -6.29 -2.08
N GLU A 600 -18.03 -7.19 -1.18
CA GLU A 600 -17.91 -7.05 0.27
C GLU A 600 -16.45 -7.19 0.73
N LEU A 601 -15.66 -8.07 0.11
CA LEU A 601 -14.23 -8.22 0.43
C LEU A 601 -13.44 -7.00 -0.06
N HIS A 602 -13.75 -6.51 -1.26
CA HIS A 602 -13.17 -5.27 -1.78
C HIS A 602 -13.43 -4.08 -0.86
N ASN A 603 -14.67 -3.90 -0.40
CA ASN A 603 -15.03 -2.80 0.49
C ASN A 603 -14.42 -2.95 1.88
N THR A 604 -14.37 -4.19 2.41
CA THR A 604 -13.62 -4.50 3.65
C THR A 604 -12.17 -4.05 3.54
N LEU A 605 -11.50 -4.35 2.42
CA LEU A 605 -10.11 -4.00 2.21
C LEU A 605 -9.89 -2.50 1.96
N ALA A 606 -10.82 -1.83 1.26
CA ALA A 606 -10.85 -0.37 1.11
C ALA A 606 -11.00 0.33 2.47
N MET A 607 -11.93 -0.12 3.31
CA MET A 607 -12.07 0.35 4.68
C MET A 607 -10.79 0.13 5.48
N PHE A 608 -10.21 -1.07 5.44
CA PHE A 608 -9.02 -1.43 6.22
C PHE A 608 -7.76 -0.63 5.85
N VAL A 609 -7.41 -0.58 4.56
CA VAL A 609 -6.21 0.13 4.09
C VAL A 609 -6.39 1.64 4.23
N GLY A 610 -7.59 2.16 3.94
CA GLY A 610 -7.93 3.56 4.15
C GLY A 610 -7.88 3.96 5.63
N LEU A 611 -8.48 3.17 6.53
CA LEU A 611 -8.38 3.38 7.98
C LEU A 611 -6.94 3.32 8.47
N SER A 612 -6.14 2.35 7.99
CA SER A 612 -4.72 2.25 8.32
C SER A 612 -3.96 3.52 7.95
N ALA A 613 -4.26 4.11 6.78
CA ALA A 613 -3.69 5.40 6.37
C ALA A 613 -4.24 6.60 7.17
N LEU A 614 -5.55 6.69 7.42
CA LEU A 614 -6.14 7.72 8.28
C LEU A 614 -5.56 7.67 9.69
N MET A 615 -5.34 6.47 10.25
CA MET A 615 -4.78 6.30 11.59
C MET A 615 -3.32 6.74 11.68
N LEU A 616 -2.52 6.55 10.62
CA LEU A 616 -1.20 7.18 10.54
C LEU A 616 -1.30 8.70 10.29
N ALA A 617 -2.31 9.18 9.58
CA ALA A 617 -2.47 10.59 9.24
C ALA A 617 -3.06 11.47 10.36
N GLU A 618 -3.77 10.89 11.35
CA GLU A 618 -4.49 11.60 12.40
C GLU A 618 -3.83 11.60 13.79
N ASN A 619 -2.96 10.64 14.11
CA ASN A 619 -2.29 10.59 15.42
C ASN A 619 -1.08 11.54 15.45
N GLU A 620 -0.92 12.42 16.44
CA GLU A 620 0.20 13.39 16.45
C GLU A 620 1.57 12.67 16.48
N LEU A 621 1.69 11.62 17.29
CA LEU A 621 2.85 10.73 17.34
C LEU A 621 2.59 9.46 16.51
N VAL A 622 3.56 9.07 15.68
CA VAL A 622 3.46 7.87 14.82
C VAL A 622 3.35 6.61 15.70
N PRO A 623 2.31 5.77 15.57
CA PRO A 623 2.04 4.65 16.46
C PRO A 623 2.90 3.39 16.19
N PHE A 624 4.15 3.57 15.78
CA PHE A 624 5.09 2.45 15.56
C PHE A 624 5.56 1.87 16.90
N ARG A 625 5.85 0.57 16.89
CA ARG A 625 6.41 -0.17 18.03
C ARG A 625 7.83 -0.58 17.69
N THR A 626 8.82 0.08 18.27
CA THR A 626 10.24 -0.19 17.94
C THR A 626 10.71 -1.51 18.53
N THR A 627 10.11 -1.93 19.65
CA THR A 627 10.34 -3.22 20.31
C THR A 627 10.03 -4.39 19.39
N ASP A 628 8.87 -4.38 18.73
CA ASP A 628 8.42 -5.45 17.83
C ASP A 628 9.43 -5.68 16.68
N TYR A 629 9.96 -4.61 16.09
CA TYR A 629 10.98 -4.71 15.03
C TYR A 629 12.31 -5.25 15.56
N MET A 630 12.80 -4.74 16.69
CA MET A 630 14.12 -5.18 17.19
C MET A 630 14.09 -6.60 17.75
N ILE A 631 12.97 -7.06 18.34
CA ILE A 631 12.79 -8.47 18.72
C ILE A 631 12.78 -9.37 17.49
N GLU A 632 12.06 -8.99 16.43
CA GLU A 632 12.00 -9.80 15.21
C GLU A 632 13.36 -9.89 14.51
N LEU A 633 14.07 -8.76 14.40
CA LEU A 633 15.45 -8.74 13.88
C LEU A 633 16.40 -9.61 14.72
N TRP A 634 16.28 -9.60 16.04
CA TRP A 634 17.07 -10.46 16.92
C TRP A 634 16.75 -11.95 16.71
N ARG A 635 15.46 -12.34 16.64
CA ARG A 635 15.06 -13.73 16.36
C ARG A 635 15.62 -14.26 15.05
N ILE A 636 15.38 -13.50 13.98
CA ILE A 636 15.87 -13.81 12.62
C ILE A 636 17.39 -13.94 12.60
N TYR A 637 18.10 -13.13 13.39
CA TYR A 637 19.54 -13.26 13.54
C TYR A 637 19.93 -14.55 14.27
N GLU A 638 19.29 -14.89 15.40
CA GLU A 638 19.58 -16.12 16.15
C GLU A 638 19.25 -17.41 15.39
N ASP A 639 18.26 -17.40 14.50
CA ASP A 639 17.97 -18.53 13.61
C ASP A 639 19.17 -18.85 12.67
N LEU A 640 20.03 -17.86 12.38
CA LEU A 640 21.27 -18.06 11.64
C LEU A 640 22.42 -18.65 12.47
N HIS A 641 22.28 -18.79 13.80
CA HIS A 641 23.35 -19.30 14.68
C HIS A 641 23.80 -20.71 14.29
N GLN A 642 22.86 -21.64 14.07
CA GLN A 642 23.18 -23.03 13.72
C GLN A 642 23.78 -23.16 12.31
N PRO A 643 23.22 -22.53 11.25
CA PRO A 643 23.87 -22.42 9.95
C PRO A 643 25.30 -21.87 10.02
N LEU A 644 25.51 -20.77 10.74
CA LEU A 644 26.82 -20.10 10.86
C LEU A 644 27.84 -20.98 11.59
N LYS A 645 27.46 -21.57 12.73
CA LYS A 645 28.32 -22.47 13.50
C LYS A 645 28.73 -23.71 12.69
N LYS A 646 27.82 -24.23 11.86
CA LYS A 646 28.10 -25.35 10.95
C LYS A 646 29.01 -24.95 9.77
N ALA A 647 28.89 -23.72 9.27
CA ALA A 647 29.70 -23.22 8.16
C ALA A 647 31.13 -22.83 8.59
N PHE A 648 31.30 -22.28 9.79
CA PHE A 648 32.52 -21.58 10.20
C PHE A 648 33.08 -22.01 11.58
N LEU A 649 32.88 -23.27 11.99
CA LEU A 649 33.26 -23.81 13.30
C LEU A 649 34.68 -23.46 13.79
N HIS A 650 35.64 -23.33 12.87
CA HIS A 650 37.06 -23.04 13.17
C HIS A 650 37.48 -21.59 12.86
N ASN A 651 36.56 -20.68 12.53
CA ASN A 651 36.86 -19.27 12.28
C ASN A 651 36.51 -18.43 13.51
N GLU A 652 37.53 -18.15 14.33
CA GLU A 652 37.36 -17.38 15.58
C GLU A 652 36.83 -15.96 15.32
N GLU A 653 37.27 -15.27 14.27
CA GLU A 653 36.80 -13.91 13.96
C GLU A 653 35.29 -13.89 13.64
N VAL A 654 34.80 -14.83 12.83
CA VAL A 654 33.37 -14.96 12.53
C VAL A 654 32.58 -15.23 13.81
N CYS A 655 33.04 -16.15 14.66
CA CYS A 655 32.36 -16.51 15.92
C CYS A 655 32.31 -15.34 16.92
N VAL A 656 33.40 -14.57 17.06
CA VAL A 656 33.47 -13.39 17.95
C VAL A 656 32.61 -12.25 17.44
N LEU A 657 32.65 -11.95 16.12
CA LEU A 657 31.79 -10.93 15.54
C LEU A 657 30.31 -11.31 15.63
N TYR A 658 29.98 -12.60 15.48
CA TYR A 658 28.61 -13.08 15.57
C TYR A 658 28.04 -12.89 16.99
N SER A 659 28.78 -13.28 18.03
CA SER A 659 28.33 -13.16 19.43
C SER A 659 28.28 -11.72 19.91
N ALA A 660 29.18 -10.85 19.42
CA ALA A 660 29.13 -9.42 19.67
C ALA A 660 27.86 -8.79 19.09
N LEU A 661 27.51 -9.11 17.83
CA LEU A 661 26.29 -8.60 17.18
C LEU A 661 25.01 -9.19 17.80
N SER A 662 25.01 -10.47 18.21
CA SER A 662 23.93 -11.06 19.03
C SER A 662 23.66 -10.22 20.29
N SER A 663 24.73 -9.91 21.05
CA SER A 663 24.64 -9.10 22.27
C SER A 663 24.16 -7.66 22.00
N GLN A 664 24.62 -7.03 20.91
CA GLN A 664 24.15 -5.71 20.49
C GLN A 664 22.65 -5.73 20.12
N LEU A 665 22.20 -6.73 19.37
CA LEU A 665 20.79 -6.91 19.02
C LEU A 665 19.91 -7.18 20.24
N GLN A 666 20.40 -8.00 21.20
CA GLN A 666 19.70 -8.25 22.45
C GLN A 666 19.53 -6.96 23.28
N LEU A 667 20.58 -6.14 23.39
CA LEU A 667 20.54 -4.83 24.05
C LEU A 667 19.55 -3.89 23.34
N ALA A 668 19.56 -3.86 22.01
CA ALA A 668 18.64 -3.02 21.24
C ALA A 668 17.18 -3.47 21.40
N ALA A 669 16.92 -4.78 21.37
CA ALA A 669 15.58 -5.36 21.43
C ALA A 669 14.94 -5.28 22.81
N PHE A 670 15.64 -5.76 23.86
CA PHE A 670 15.03 -5.97 25.19
C PHE A 670 15.25 -4.82 26.17
N HIS A 671 16.07 -3.82 25.83
CA HIS A 671 16.35 -2.68 26.70
C HIS A 671 16.13 -1.33 25.99
N THR A 672 16.82 -1.07 24.88
CA THR A 672 16.79 0.25 24.24
C THR A 672 15.45 0.56 23.57
N ALA A 673 14.93 -0.36 22.74
CA ALA A 673 13.63 -0.19 22.09
C ALA A 673 12.48 -0.15 23.10
N VAL A 674 12.50 -1.01 24.12
CA VAL A 674 11.52 -1.00 25.22
C VAL A 674 11.50 0.35 25.94
N SER A 675 12.67 0.91 26.23
CA SER A 675 12.80 2.23 26.89
C SER A 675 12.29 3.37 26.00
N PHE A 676 12.55 3.29 24.69
CA PHE A 676 12.05 4.26 23.71
C PHE A 676 10.52 4.19 23.53
N ASP A 677 9.95 2.99 23.45
CA ASP A 677 8.50 2.80 23.36
C ASP A 677 7.79 3.27 24.65
N ALA A 678 8.38 3.02 25.82
CA ALA A 678 7.88 3.57 27.10
C ALA A 678 7.96 5.11 27.16
N PHE A 679 9.05 5.71 26.66
CA PHE A 679 9.19 7.16 26.54
C PHE A 679 8.15 7.75 25.58
N THR A 680 7.97 7.17 24.40
CA THR A 680 7.02 7.68 23.40
C THR A 680 5.57 7.52 23.85
N ALA A 681 5.23 6.45 24.59
CA ALA A 681 3.95 6.34 25.30
C ALA A 681 3.75 7.47 26.34
N SER A 682 4.80 7.82 27.09
CA SER A 682 4.80 8.93 28.05
C SER A 682 4.72 10.32 27.39
N VAL A 683 5.18 10.48 26.15
CA VAL A 683 4.99 11.69 25.33
C VAL A 683 3.56 11.74 24.81
N ARG A 684 3.04 10.62 24.28
CA ARG A 684 1.68 10.50 23.74
C ARG A 684 0.59 10.76 24.77
N SER A 685 0.75 10.30 26.02
CA SER A 685 -0.22 10.63 27.09
C SER A 685 -0.23 12.13 27.42
N LYS A 686 0.90 12.83 27.25
CA LYS A 686 1.03 14.28 27.50
C LYS A 686 0.54 15.16 26.35
N THR A 687 0.32 14.66 25.13
CA THR A 687 -0.22 15.48 24.04
C THR A 687 -1.71 15.78 24.18
N ILE A 688 -2.44 14.91 24.89
CA ILE A 688 -3.89 14.97 25.09
C ILE A 688 -4.32 15.62 26.41
N VAL A 689 -3.40 15.78 27.37
CA VAL A 689 -3.66 16.49 28.64
C VAL A 689 -3.84 17.99 28.39
N ASP A 690 -4.88 18.58 28.98
CA ASP A 690 -5.11 20.02 28.94
C ASP A 690 -4.15 20.76 29.89
N TYR A 691 -3.39 21.72 29.36
CA TYR A 691 -2.49 22.57 30.14
C TYR A 691 -2.97 24.03 30.14
N PRO A 692 -2.92 24.75 31.28
CA PRO A 692 -3.12 26.19 31.33
C PRO A 692 -2.12 26.95 30.45
N TRP A 693 -2.50 28.14 29.97
CA TRP A 693 -1.68 28.92 29.03
C TRP A 693 -0.30 29.32 29.61
N TRP A 694 -0.19 29.55 30.92
CA TRP A 694 1.08 29.88 31.57
C TRP A 694 2.10 28.71 31.57
N LYS A 695 1.65 27.47 31.32
CA LYS A 695 2.51 26.30 31.15
C LYS A 695 3.06 26.14 29.72
N LEU A 696 3.12 27.21 28.92
CA LEU A 696 3.65 27.20 27.55
C LEU A 696 5.03 26.52 27.41
N ARG A 697 5.94 26.69 28.38
CA ARG A 697 7.25 26.01 28.38
C ARG A 697 7.13 24.47 28.43
N GLU A 698 6.15 23.95 29.17
CA GLU A 698 5.88 22.51 29.25
C GLU A 698 5.31 22.00 27.93
N LYS A 699 4.36 22.74 27.32
CA LYS A 699 3.83 22.44 25.98
C LYS A 699 4.94 22.38 24.91
N LEU A 700 5.83 23.37 24.89
CA LEU A 700 6.96 23.42 23.96
C LEU A 700 7.92 22.23 24.17
N ARG A 701 8.18 21.81 25.41
CA ARG A 701 9.00 20.61 25.69
C ARG A 701 8.36 19.34 25.13
N ILE A 702 7.05 19.16 25.33
CA ILE A 702 6.32 17.98 24.80
C ILE A 702 6.29 18.01 23.26
N TYR A 703 6.08 19.17 22.65
CA TYR A 703 6.13 19.35 21.19
C TYR A 703 7.51 19.00 20.59
N ASN A 704 8.59 19.45 21.23
CA ASN A 704 9.95 19.12 20.82
C ASN A 704 10.22 17.61 20.94
N ASN A 705 9.78 16.98 22.04
CA ASN A 705 9.91 15.55 22.23
C ASN A 705 9.12 14.76 21.16
N LEU A 706 7.87 15.15 20.88
CA LEU A 706 7.04 14.54 19.84
C LEU A 706 7.68 14.64 18.44
N THR A 707 8.18 15.83 18.09
CA THR A 707 8.84 16.07 16.80
C THR A 707 10.12 15.23 16.68
N SER A 708 10.91 15.14 17.76
CA SER A 708 12.09 14.28 17.85
C SER A 708 11.74 12.79 17.69
N SER A 709 10.73 12.30 18.42
CA SER A 709 10.25 10.91 18.33
C SER A 709 9.77 10.54 16.94
N ASN A 710 8.93 11.37 16.31
CA ASN A 710 8.47 11.14 14.92
C ASN A 710 9.65 11.08 13.93
N ARG A 711 10.64 11.97 14.09
CA ARG A 711 11.87 11.95 13.27
C ARG A 711 12.68 10.67 13.48
N ARG A 712 12.84 10.21 14.73
CA ARG A 712 13.54 8.95 15.06
C ARG A 712 12.82 7.74 14.47
N MET A 713 11.50 7.63 14.65
CA MET A 713 10.68 6.55 14.08
C MET A 713 10.79 6.48 12.54
N LYS A 714 10.75 7.63 11.85
CA LYS A 714 10.94 7.70 10.39
C LYS A 714 12.36 7.29 9.94
N LEU A 715 13.38 7.48 10.78
CA LEU A 715 14.78 7.18 10.47
C LEU A 715 15.21 5.75 10.81
N LEU A 716 14.47 5.04 11.67
CA LEU A 716 14.87 3.76 12.23
C LEU A 716 15.19 2.72 11.14
N ASP A 717 14.23 2.43 10.26
CA ASP A 717 14.40 1.43 9.20
C ASP A 717 15.45 1.85 8.16
N ARG A 718 15.53 3.15 7.88
CA ARG A 718 16.47 3.75 6.93
C ARG A 718 17.94 3.57 7.33
N ILE A 719 18.25 3.21 8.58
CA ILE A 719 19.60 2.84 8.99
C ILE A 719 20.07 1.56 8.26
N PHE A 720 19.14 0.67 7.93
CA PHE A 720 19.40 -0.59 7.21
C PHE A 720 19.56 -0.42 5.69
N ILE A 721 19.53 0.81 5.15
CA ILE A 721 19.80 1.10 3.74
C ILE A 721 21.30 1.31 3.47
N LYS A 722 21.85 0.50 2.56
CA LYS A 722 23.24 0.54 2.12
C LYS A 722 23.34 1.07 0.68
N GLN A 723 24.13 2.12 0.45
CA GLN A 723 24.19 2.79 -0.85
C GLN A 723 24.67 1.90 -2.02
N LEU A 724 25.56 0.95 -1.75
CA LEU A 724 26.07 -0.02 -2.74
C LEU A 724 25.15 -1.22 -2.97
N GLY A 725 24.12 -1.39 -2.15
CA GLY A 725 23.23 -2.54 -2.17
C GLY A 725 23.85 -3.89 -1.77
N LEU A 726 23.12 -4.95 -2.13
CA LEU A 726 23.51 -6.35 -1.96
C LEU A 726 24.46 -6.80 -3.08
N ALA A 727 25.25 -7.85 -2.81
CA ALA A 727 26.18 -8.40 -3.79
C ALA A 727 25.42 -8.96 -5.01
N GLY A 728 25.82 -8.56 -6.22
CA GLY A 728 25.12 -8.89 -7.46
C GLY A 728 23.76 -8.20 -7.66
N ARG A 729 23.21 -7.53 -6.63
CA ARG A 729 21.87 -6.93 -6.63
C ARG A 729 21.92 -5.49 -6.09
N PRO A 730 22.62 -4.56 -6.78
CA PRO A 730 22.91 -3.22 -6.27
C PRO A 730 21.67 -2.32 -6.13
N TRP A 731 20.57 -2.68 -6.79
CA TRP A 731 19.28 -1.99 -6.61
C TRP A 731 18.60 -2.38 -5.27
N MET A 732 18.81 -3.61 -4.79
CA MET A 732 18.34 -4.04 -3.46
C MET A 732 19.29 -3.45 -2.41
N LYS A 733 18.83 -2.43 -1.67
CA LYS A 733 19.66 -1.64 -0.74
C LYS A 733 19.49 -1.99 0.73
N HIS A 734 18.37 -2.61 1.07
CA HIS A 734 18.01 -2.94 2.44
C HIS A 734 18.76 -4.18 2.94
N THR A 735 19.33 -4.12 4.14
CA THR A 735 20.18 -5.20 4.69
C THR A 735 19.41 -6.27 5.46
N VAL A 736 18.22 -5.95 5.98
CA VAL A 736 17.32 -6.89 6.67
C VAL A 736 16.34 -7.61 5.73
N PHE A 737 15.51 -6.87 4.98
CA PHE A 737 14.52 -7.42 4.03
C PHE A 737 15.01 -7.28 2.59
N ALA A 738 15.08 -8.36 1.82
CA ALA A 738 15.05 -8.32 0.35
C ALA A 738 14.73 -9.72 -0.18
N PRO A 739 14.25 -9.88 -1.43
CA PRO A 739 14.08 -11.19 -2.04
C PRO A 739 15.36 -12.02 -2.00
N ALA A 740 15.24 -13.35 -2.00
CA ALA A 740 16.38 -14.24 -1.96
C ALA A 740 17.20 -14.17 -3.27
N GLY A 741 18.53 -14.17 -3.16
CA GLY A 741 19.44 -14.17 -4.31
C GLY A 741 19.64 -15.56 -4.92
N ASN A 742 20.25 -15.58 -6.11
CA ASN A 742 20.51 -16.79 -6.91
C ASN A 742 21.29 -17.90 -6.19
N ASN A 743 22.04 -17.55 -5.15
CA ASN A 743 22.92 -18.46 -4.41
C ASN A 743 22.20 -19.17 -3.25
N CYS A 744 20.95 -18.83 -2.94
CA CYS A 744 20.16 -19.47 -1.90
C CYS A 744 18.67 -19.18 -2.09
N ALA A 745 17.88 -20.16 -2.54
CA ALA A 745 16.44 -19.97 -2.79
C ALA A 745 15.61 -19.62 -1.54
N ASN A 746 16.08 -20.00 -0.35
CA ASN A 746 15.34 -19.85 0.91
C ASN A 746 15.78 -18.63 1.76
N CYS A 747 16.75 -17.83 1.30
CA CYS A 747 17.36 -16.76 2.07
C CYS A 747 16.62 -15.42 1.91
N THR A 748 15.43 -15.28 2.50
CA THR A 748 14.57 -14.07 2.38
C THR A 748 14.91 -12.97 3.41
N MET A 749 15.59 -13.33 4.49
CA MET A 749 15.87 -12.44 5.63
C MET A 749 17.36 -12.37 5.93
N LEU A 750 17.82 -11.17 6.33
CA LEU A 750 19.25 -10.80 6.40
C LEU A 750 20.03 -11.29 5.16
N PRO A 751 19.53 -11.04 3.93
CA PRO A 751 19.92 -11.79 2.73
C PRO A 751 21.43 -11.75 2.48
N GLY A 752 22.09 -10.61 2.67
CA GLY A 752 23.55 -10.50 2.50
C GLY A 752 24.35 -11.41 3.43
N LEU A 753 23.93 -11.54 4.70
CA LEU A 753 24.58 -12.43 5.68
C LEU A 753 24.21 -13.89 5.41
N SER A 754 22.93 -14.16 5.17
CA SER A 754 22.40 -15.51 4.95
C SER A 754 22.97 -16.16 3.67
N GLU A 755 23.06 -15.41 2.57
CA GLU A 755 23.72 -15.84 1.33
C GLU A 755 25.23 -16.09 1.54
N ALA A 756 25.92 -15.26 2.33
CA ALA A 756 27.35 -15.45 2.61
C ALA A 756 27.64 -16.69 3.47
N ILE A 757 26.77 -17.00 4.44
CA ILE A 757 26.82 -18.23 5.24
C ILE A 757 26.54 -19.44 4.33
N HIS A 758 25.52 -19.38 3.48
CA HIS A 758 25.17 -20.48 2.58
C HIS A 758 26.31 -20.77 1.57
N ALA A 759 26.92 -19.73 1.01
CA ALA A 759 28.09 -19.81 0.13
C ALA A 759 29.39 -20.20 0.86
N LYS A 760 29.39 -20.27 2.21
CA LYS A 760 30.57 -20.50 3.06
C LYS A 760 31.70 -19.49 2.84
N ASP A 761 31.38 -18.26 2.45
CA ASP A 761 32.35 -17.18 2.29
C ASP A 761 32.56 -16.44 3.62
N ALA A 762 33.65 -16.77 4.31
CA ALA A 762 34.03 -16.14 5.57
C ALA A 762 34.29 -14.62 5.41
N ASN A 763 34.89 -14.18 4.30
CA ASN A 763 35.23 -12.77 4.09
C ASN A 763 33.97 -11.92 3.87
N SER A 764 33.00 -12.43 3.12
CA SER A 764 31.71 -11.76 2.96
C SER A 764 30.88 -11.81 4.25
N THR A 765 30.93 -12.91 5.00
CA THR A 765 30.29 -13.04 6.32
C THR A 765 30.83 -11.99 7.30
N ILE A 766 32.16 -11.87 7.44
CA ILE A 766 32.82 -10.86 8.28
C ILE A 766 32.42 -9.43 7.90
N LYS A 767 32.37 -9.12 6.59
CA LYS A 767 31.93 -7.80 6.08
C LYS A 767 30.47 -7.50 6.46
N TRP A 768 29.58 -8.48 6.38
CA TRP A 768 28.18 -8.31 6.75
C TRP A 768 27.98 -8.17 8.25
N LEU A 769 28.66 -8.98 9.08
CA LEU A 769 28.62 -8.84 10.55
C LEU A 769 29.09 -7.45 11.00
N LYS A 770 30.23 -6.95 10.47
CA LYS A 770 30.74 -5.60 10.76
C LYS A 770 29.78 -4.49 10.28
N SER A 771 29.17 -4.66 9.11
CA SER A 771 28.17 -3.72 8.57
C SER A 771 26.90 -3.66 9.43
N LEU A 772 26.38 -4.83 9.83
CA LEU A 772 25.18 -4.94 10.67
C LEU A 772 25.43 -4.41 12.08
N SER A 773 26.58 -4.74 12.68
CA SER A 773 27.01 -4.17 13.98
C SER A 773 27.01 -2.64 13.96
N THR A 774 27.63 -2.03 12.94
CA THR A 774 27.61 -0.57 12.75
C THR A 774 26.19 0.00 12.57
N GLN A 775 25.28 -0.76 11.93
CA GLN A 775 23.87 -0.36 11.78
C GLN A 775 23.12 -0.45 13.12
N VAL A 776 23.31 -1.53 13.89
CA VAL A 776 22.68 -1.72 15.21
C VAL A 776 23.17 -0.71 16.23
N ASP A 777 24.45 -0.34 16.25
CA ASP A 777 24.96 0.75 17.11
C ASP A 777 24.30 2.10 16.80
N ARG A 778 24.06 2.38 15.50
CA ARG A 778 23.30 3.56 15.07
C ARG A 778 21.83 3.49 15.50
N VAL A 779 21.21 2.31 15.50
CA VAL A 779 19.86 2.11 16.03
C VAL A 779 19.82 2.36 17.53
N ILE A 780 20.77 1.80 18.30
CA ILE A 780 20.88 2.03 19.75
C ILE A 780 21.03 3.54 20.02
N SER A 781 21.96 4.22 19.34
CA SER A 781 22.14 5.67 19.46
C SER A 781 20.89 6.48 19.10
N LEU A 782 20.12 6.07 18.09
CA LEU A 782 18.88 6.72 17.68
C LEU A 782 17.75 6.57 18.72
N LEU A 783 17.68 5.40 19.38
CA LEU A 783 16.60 5.03 20.29
C LEU A 783 16.89 5.36 21.76
N THR A 784 18.14 5.62 22.17
CA THR A 784 18.47 6.08 23.54
C THR A 784 17.78 7.40 23.89
N VAL A 785 17.22 7.51 25.10
CA VAL A 785 16.44 8.66 25.61
C VAL A 785 16.86 9.11 26.99
#